data_AF-A0A959PIS8-F1
#
_entry.id   AF-A0A959PIS8-F1
#
_cell.length_a   1.000
_cell.length_b   1.000
_cell.length_c   1.000
_cell.angle_alpha   90.00
_cell.angle_beta   90.00
_cell.angle_gamma   90.00
#
_symmetry.space_group_name_H-M   'P 1'
#
loop_
_entity.id
_entity.type
_entity.pdbx_description
1 polymer ?
#
loop_
_entity_poly.entity_id
_entity_poly.type
_entity_poly.pdbx_seq_one_letter_code
_entity_poly.pdbx_strand_id
1 'polypeptide(L)'
;MENKINLRIHPAIGMARVGNSEDYYIAPETMAGRKGENGLTGGLPIKKGQETQTITSDDIRDTSGQLKRQAARFKIFQYDNDAPTSYPSGAGTEVIIGSVVNGKKVVDIAWTVHLANKKANCWSIDEDANQGIELYENGAFPPIRNPQFAGSNDPSNKTRLQKLVIDPGPRAIKASNKNTAEFKNGVMATYWDSTSGTIKNIENYPQSFPGTKGNTTGIQSIESLGEILTEDNGRLLVLGGFGKACGFNSQGDHDPNAPLNMDVDNNNWLDDTSDGPVKATVIFDDGSKWDIPGSAWVVSTDPSYAPQTLNVVSLWDDIFTNWLENMNLDPEIYSDGKYQPSFKPHFEDEVAPTLLAAHLQMWNTNLPQKAIQAHRNMSNMGEQKPSFNIMSYIRNPNLTGKDDQTETGSPLMPLSLGDSAKGFLTVSKTQYFFLSQWANGMSENAPAKPLGPGEFLDKATLVNCLGGRFSPGIDMTFIARDPNLFNQDWKNPAIGPFRINAKHLDYAQASQDNPFLGVGYTPLRTNTPVEPGDISKFMAIPWHTDYNSCATHIPAPNPGGDLTPQNAYSGTVNTSLFWSWPAQRPVAVYTFDDLVANNGKLPVQRYSLRGKGTAVDATSTFPATEVGRFQSRLDILDNWNNIGVIIQGPAIENYPDNFDKDYYLEVKSNFKKDESNLVVPWPNTATDKNYPPKS
;
A
#
# COMPACT_ATOMS: atom_id res chain seq x y z
N MET A 1 25.73 24.31 27.44
CA MET A 1 25.64 23.39 26.31
C MET A 1 24.20 23.42 25.86
N GLU A 2 23.91 24.02 24.71
CA GLU A 2 22.54 24.01 24.17
C GLU A 2 22.21 22.58 23.74
N ASN A 3 21.28 21.93 24.44
CA ASN A 3 20.67 20.69 23.97
C ASN A 3 19.96 20.99 22.65
N LYS A 4 20.55 20.57 21.54
CA LYS A 4 20.00 20.77 20.21
C LYS A 4 18.92 19.71 19.97
N ILE A 5 17.66 20.11 20.06
CA ILE A 5 16.50 19.31 19.68
C ILE A 5 16.42 19.23 18.14
N ASN A 6 15.85 18.15 17.61
CA ASN A 6 15.46 18.02 16.20
C ASN A 6 13.99 17.70 16.06
N LEU A 7 13.39 18.14 14.96
CA LEU A 7 12.00 17.85 14.62
C LEU A 7 11.93 16.93 13.41
N ARG A 8 11.00 15.98 13.42
CA ARG A 8 10.72 15.08 12.29
C ARG A 8 9.23 14.84 12.13
N ILE A 9 8.78 14.65 10.90
CA ILE A 9 7.37 14.33 10.58
C ILE A 9 7.21 12.81 10.53
N HIS A 10 6.16 12.28 11.17
CA HIS A 10 5.79 10.87 11.16
C HIS A 10 4.31 10.69 10.79
N PRO A 11 3.91 9.62 10.07
CA PRO A 11 4.80 8.61 9.52
C PRO A 11 5.72 9.20 8.42
N ALA A 12 6.89 8.60 8.23
CA ALA A 12 7.85 8.97 7.19
C ALA A 12 7.23 8.84 5.79
N ILE A 13 6.38 7.82 5.61
CA ILE A 13 5.56 7.59 4.42
C ILE A 13 4.13 7.30 4.92
N GLY A 14 3.21 8.23 4.71
CA GLY A 14 1.80 8.10 5.07
C GLY A 14 0.95 7.50 3.95
N MET A 15 -0.11 6.81 4.33
CA MET A 15 -0.97 6.08 3.39
C MET A 15 -2.40 6.62 3.41
N ALA A 16 -2.75 7.37 2.38
CA ALA A 16 -4.11 7.75 2.07
C ALA A 16 -4.72 6.72 1.12
N ARG A 17 -6.05 6.58 1.16
CA ARG A 17 -6.77 5.65 0.27
C ARG A 17 -7.97 6.32 -0.35
N VAL A 18 -8.14 6.07 -1.65
CA VAL A 18 -9.27 6.59 -2.42
C VAL A 18 -10.60 6.02 -1.91
N GLY A 19 -11.68 6.71 -2.21
CA GLY A 19 -13.05 6.39 -1.80
C GLY A 19 -13.99 7.34 -2.52
N ASN A 20 -15.19 6.89 -2.87
CA ASN A 20 -16.08 7.70 -3.70
C ASN A 20 -16.94 8.69 -2.90
N SER A 21 -16.81 8.73 -1.57
CA SER A 21 -17.46 9.69 -0.67
C SER A 21 -16.64 10.95 -0.44
N GLU A 22 -17.32 12.07 -0.21
CA GLU A 22 -16.73 13.29 0.33
C GLU A 22 -16.31 13.15 1.81
N ASP A 23 -16.92 12.23 2.56
CA ASP A 23 -16.53 11.97 3.95
C ASP A 23 -15.37 10.96 4.05
N TYR A 24 -14.76 10.90 5.23
CA TYR A 24 -13.54 10.14 5.44
C TYR A 24 -13.41 9.60 6.87
N TYR A 25 -12.50 8.64 7.02
CA TYR A 25 -11.91 8.24 8.31
C TYR A 25 -10.39 8.44 8.25
N ILE A 26 -9.71 8.35 9.39
CA ILE A 26 -8.26 8.54 9.53
C ILE A 26 -7.57 7.18 9.44
N ALA A 27 -6.41 7.12 8.77
CA ALA A 27 -5.60 5.91 8.63
C ALA A 27 -5.30 5.23 9.98
N PRO A 28 -5.16 3.89 10.01
CA PRO A 28 -4.81 3.17 11.22
C PRO A 28 -3.42 3.58 11.74
N GLU A 29 -3.31 3.78 13.04
CA GLU A 29 -2.03 3.99 13.74
C GLU A 29 -1.63 2.76 14.58
N THR A 30 -2.25 1.61 14.31
CA THR A 30 -1.95 0.33 14.94
C THR A 30 -1.65 -0.73 13.89
N MET A 31 -0.84 -1.71 14.25
CA MET A 31 -0.48 -2.83 13.37
C MET A 31 -1.66 -3.79 13.20
N ALA A 32 -1.99 -4.14 11.97
CA ALA A 32 -3.05 -5.09 11.64
C ALA A 32 -2.89 -6.41 12.40
N GLY A 33 -4.00 -7.02 12.82
CA GLY A 33 -4.02 -8.29 13.52
C GLY A 33 -3.52 -8.28 14.97
N ARG A 34 -2.68 -7.31 15.37
CA ARG A 34 -2.11 -7.26 16.73
C ARG A 34 -3.25 -7.04 17.74
N LYS A 35 -3.33 -7.88 18.77
CA LYS A 35 -4.39 -7.77 19.79
C LYS A 35 -4.25 -6.45 20.56
N GLY A 36 -5.33 -5.66 20.58
CA GLY A 36 -5.46 -4.47 21.40
C GLY A 36 -6.12 -4.75 22.76
N GLU A 37 -6.09 -3.78 23.66
CA GLU A 37 -6.60 -3.90 25.04
C GLU A 37 -8.13 -4.05 25.12
N ASN A 38 -8.85 -3.58 24.10
CA ASN A 38 -10.31 -3.62 24.02
C ASN A 38 -10.86 -4.90 23.35
N GLY A 39 -10.00 -5.89 23.08
CA GLY A 39 -10.36 -7.11 22.37
C GLY A 39 -10.49 -6.96 20.84
N LEU A 40 -10.28 -5.75 20.31
CA LEU A 40 -10.12 -5.54 18.88
C LEU A 40 -8.68 -5.74 18.45
N THR A 41 -8.48 -6.37 17.30
CA THR A 41 -7.18 -6.36 16.64
C THR A 41 -6.90 -5.03 15.94
N GLY A 42 -5.63 -4.63 15.86
CA GLY A 42 -5.20 -3.42 15.21
C GLY A 42 -5.44 -3.42 13.70
N GLY A 43 -5.06 -2.33 13.04
CA GLY A 43 -5.26 -2.09 11.61
C GLY A 43 -6.58 -1.42 11.25
N LEU A 44 -7.54 -1.30 12.19
CA LEU A 44 -8.75 -0.51 11.94
C LEU A 44 -8.44 0.99 11.81
N PRO A 45 -9.00 1.67 10.79
CA PRO A 45 -8.99 3.12 10.72
C PRO A 45 -9.61 3.78 11.95
N ILE A 46 -9.25 5.03 12.20
CA ILE A 46 -9.73 5.86 13.31
C ILE A 46 -10.90 6.74 12.81
N LYS A 47 -11.94 6.91 13.63
CA LYS A 47 -13.07 7.79 13.30
C LYS A 47 -12.59 9.23 13.13
N LYS A 48 -13.22 9.94 12.19
CA LYS A 48 -12.98 11.37 11.96
C LYS A 48 -13.13 12.18 13.26
N GLY A 49 -12.11 13.00 13.55
CA GLY A 49 -12.09 13.86 14.74
C GLY A 49 -11.83 13.14 16.06
N GLN A 50 -11.43 11.87 16.03
CA GLN A 50 -11.07 11.09 17.22
C GLN A 50 -9.56 10.84 17.29
N GLU A 51 -9.02 10.71 18.51
CA GLU A 51 -7.59 10.42 18.70
C GLU A 51 -7.27 8.96 18.36
N THR A 52 -8.00 8.03 18.97
CA THR A 52 -7.74 6.58 18.94
C THR A 52 -8.98 5.72 18.68
N GLN A 53 -10.19 6.29 18.71
CA GLN A 53 -11.41 5.52 18.55
C GLN A 53 -11.52 4.99 17.12
N THR A 54 -11.52 3.66 16.96
CA THR A 54 -11.58 3.01 15.65
C THR A 54 -12.99 3.05 15.05
N ILE A 55 -13.05 2.94 13.73
CA ILE A 55 -14.31 2.76 13.00
C ILE A 55 -15.02 1.47 13.40
N THR A 56 -16.33 1.47 13.23
CA THR A 56 -17.21 0.29 13.23
C THR A 56 -17.72 0.05 11.81
N SER A 57 -18.49 -1.03 11.59
CA SER A 57 -19.14 -1.26 10.30
C SER A 57 -19.97 -0.07 9.80
N ASP A 58 -20.56 0.71 10.71
CA ASP A 58 -21.43 1.84 10.35
C ASP A 58 -20.68 3.08 9.85
N ASP A 59 -19.37 3.15 10.07
CA ASP A 59 -18.56 4.29 9.63
C ASP A 59 -17.92 4.08 8.25
N ILE A 60 -18.00 2.87 7.67
CA ILE A 60 -17.32 2.49 6.43
C ILE A 60 -17.86 3.25 5.21
N ARG A 61 -19.17 3.50 5.22
CA ARG A 61 -19.87 4.21 4.15
C ARG A 61 -20.54 5.45 4.72
N ASP A 62 -20.75 6.45 3.88
CA ASP A 62 -21.57 7.61 4.24
C ASP A 62 -23.07 7.29 4.19
N THR A 63 -23.89 8.29 4.52
CA THR A 63 -25.35 8.19 4.52
C THR A 63 -25.96 7.95 3.13
N SER A 64 -25.19 8.20 2.06
CA SER A 64 -25.57 7.92 0.67
C SER A 64 -25.08 6.54 0.20
N GLY A 65 -24.41 5.78 1.07
CA GLY A 65 -23.86 4.46 0.77
C GLY A 65 -22.53 4.48 0.02
N GLN A 66 -21.88 5.64 -0.11
CA GLN A 66 -20.58 5.78 -0.77
C GLN A 66 -19.46 5.36 0.19
N LEU A 67 -18.42 4.72 -0.34
CA LEU A 67 -17.26 4.28 0.44
C LEU A 67 -16.44 5.50 0.88
N LYS A 68 -16.20 5.63 2.18
CA LYS A 68 -15.40 6.73 2.73
C LYS A 68 -13.94 6.64 2.33
N ARG A 69 -13.31 7.80 2.15
CA ARG A 69 -11.86 7.93 1.91
C ARG A 69 -11.09 7.66 3.21
N GLN A 70 -9.82 7.28 3.08
CA GLN A 70 -8.87 7.21 4.20
C GLN A 70 -7.90 8.39 4.16
N ALA A 71 -7.87 9.20 5.22
CA ALA A 71 -6.92 10.29 5.38
C ALA A 71 -5.64 9.82 6.07
N ALA A 72 -4.46 10.08 5.49
CA ALA A 72 -3.18 9.92 6.17
C ALA A 72 -3.01 11.04 7.21
N ARG A 73 -2.75 10.70 8.48
CA ARG A 73 -2.46 11.66 9.54
C ARG A 73 -0.97 11.80 9.76
N PHE A 74 -0.48 13.04 9.77
CA PHE A 74 0.92 13.37 10.03
C PHE A 74 1.07 14.15 11.33
N LYS A 75 2.04 13.72 12.13
CA LYS A 75 2.41 14.22 13.45
C LYS A 75 3.86 14.68 13.42
N ILE A 76 4.21 15.66 14.26
CA ILE A 76 5.60 16.12 14.41
C ILE A 76 6.12 15.61 15.73
N PHE A 77 7.35 15.11 15.75
CA PHE A 77 8.02 14.64 16.96
C PHE A 77 9.35 15.37 17.15
N GLN A 78 9.64 15.70 18.41
CA GLN A 78 10.93 16.21 18.83
C GLN A 78 11.82 15.09 19.38
N TYR A 79 13.11 15.15 19.04
CA TYR A 79 14.14 14.21 19.44
C TYR A 79 15.35 14.98 19.97
N ASP A 80 16.00 14.45 21.02
CA ASP A 80 17.29 14.96 21.45
C ASP A 80 18.40 14.58 20.43
N ASN A 81 19.43 15.41 20.31
CA ASN A 81 20.52 15.23 19.33
C ASN A 81 21.27 13.89 19.43
N ASP A 82 21.27 13.27 20.62
CA ASP A 82 21.98 12.01 20.88
C ASP A 82 21.19 10.76 20.45
N ALA A 83 19.92 10.91 20.11
CA ALA A 83 19.01 9.82 19.72
C ALA A 83 19.24 9.10 18.36
N PRO A 84 19.97 9.62 17.34
CA PRO A 84 19.86 9.10 15.97
C PRO A 84 21.05 8.27 15.46
N THR A 85 22.10 8.05 16.25
CA THR A 85 23.23 7.25 15.77
C THR A 85 22.92 5.77 15.69
N SER A 86 21.80 5.33 16.27
CA SER A 86 21.29 3.96 16.24
C SER A 86 19.77 3.95 16.06
N TYR A 87 19.25 2.95 15.37
CA TYR A 87 17.82 2.66 15.28
C TYR A 87 17.49 1.35 16.02
N PRO A 88 16.30 1.24 16.64
CA PRO A 88 15.43 2.34 17.04
C PRO A 88 16.07 3.24 18.10
N SER A 89 15.61 4.49 18.17
CA SER A 89 16.00 5.41 19.22
C SER A 89 15.23 5.18 20.52
N GLY A 90 14.02 4.63 20.43
CA GLY A 90 13.12 4.47 21.59
C GLY A 90 12.59 5.81 22.14
N ALA A 91 12.92 6.92 21.48
CA ALA A 91 12.65 8.28 21.95
C ALA A 91 11.65 9.00 21.04
N GLY A 92 11.32 10.23 21.41
CA GLY A 92 10.41 11.08 20.65
C GLY A 92 9.27 11.57 21.51
N THR A 93 8.99 12.87 21.45
CA THR A 93 7.82 13.48 22.09
C THR A 93 7.04 14.25 21.04
N GLU A 94 5.73 14.09 21.02
CA GLU A 94 4.90 14.77 20.02
C GLU A 94 4.92 16.30 20.22
N VAL A 95 4.99 17.03 19.11
CA VAL A 95 4.91 18.48 19.01
C VAL A 95 3.60 18.86 18.35
N ILE A 96 2.75 19.55 19.10
CA ILE A 96 1.47 20.11 18.67
C ILE A 96 1.45 21.61 18.96
N ILE A 97 0.40 22.31 18.51
CA ILE A 97 0.14 23.68 18.95
C ILE A 97 0.02 23.69 20.48
N GLY A 98 0.81 24.54 21.13
CA GLY A 98 0.92 24.63 22.57
C GLY A 98 2.12 23.91 23.18
N SER A 99 2.76 22.98 22.46
CA SER A 99 4.02 22.33 22.90
C SER A 99 5.14 23.37 23.08
N VAL A 100 6.11 23.08 23.95
CA VAL A 100 7.29 23.91 24.14
C VAL A 100 8.51 23.19 23.57
N VAL A 101 9.17 23.82 22.59
CA VAL A 101 10.38 23.30 21.94
C VAL A 101 11.48 24.35 22.13
N ASN A 102 12.63 23.95 22.67
CA ASN A 102 13.75 24.87 23.00
C ASN A 102 13.30 26.11 23.81
N GLY A 103 12.37 25.93 24.76
CA GLY A 103 11.85 27.00 25.60
C GLY A 103 10.87 27.95 24.91
N LYS A 104 10.50 27.70 23.65
CA LYS A 104 9.56 28.51 22.87
C LYS A 104 8.25 27.77 22.68
N LYS A 105 7.12 28.46 22.80
CA LYS A 105 5.80 27.84 22.64
C LYS A 105 5.43 27.81 21.17
N VAL A 106 5.04 26.63 20.68
CA VAL A 106 4.44 26.48 19.34
C VAL A 106 3.08 27.15 19.34
N VAL A 107 2.89 28.14 18.49
CA VAL A 107 1.60 28.84 18.32
C VAL A 107 0.86 28.42 17.07
N ASP A 108 1.58 27.88 16.09
CA ASP A 108 1.00 27.45 14.82
C ASP A 108 1.94 26.52 14.06
N ILE A 109 1.40 25.83 13.05
CA ILE A 109 2.14 24.92 12.17
C ILE A 109 1.69 25.18 10.74
N ALA A 110 2.64 25.46 9.85
CA ALA A 110 2.39 25.58 8.42
C ALA A 110 2.79 24.28 7.73
N TRP A 111 1.90 23.76 6.88
CA TRP A 111 2.11 22.56 6.09
C TRP A 111 2.15 22.88 4.61
N THR A 112 2.95 22.15 3.83
CA THR A 112 2.92 22.17 2.36
C THR A 112 2.99 20.75 1.84
N VAL A 113 2.05 20.39 0.97
CA VAL A 113 1.97 19.08 0.31
C VAL A 113 1.86 19.28 -1.20
N HIS A 114 2.48 18.41 -1.99
CA HIS A 114 2.44 18.48 -3.45
C HIS A 114 2.20 17.11 -4.04
N LEU A 115 0.95 16.80 -4.40
CA LEU A 115 0.58 15.53 -5.03
C LEU A 115 0.67 15.62 -6.56
N ALA A 116 1.09 14.53 -7.21
CA ALA A 116 0.96 14.36 -8.65
C ALA A 116 0.75 12.88 -9.01
N ASN A 117 0.30 12.62 -10.25
CA ASN A 117 0.23 11.29 -10.85
C ASN A 117 1.00 11.29 -12.18
N LYS A 118 2.02 10.45 -12.27
CA LYS A 118 2.88 10.31 -13.46
C LYS A 118 2.73 8.97 -14.19
N LYS A 119 1.74 8.14 -13.82
CA LYS A 119 1.60 6.76 -14.31
C LYS A 119 1.53 6.66 -15.83
N ALA A 120 0.82 7.57 -16.51
CA ALA A 120 0.69 7.54 -17.97
C ALA A 120 1.98 7.99 -18.70
N ASN A 121 2.91 8.65 -18.00
CA ASN A 121 4.24 9.00 -18.52
C ASN A 121 5.37 8.23 -17.82
N CYS A 122 5.15 6.94 -17.58
CA CYS A 122 6.15 6.04 -16.99
C CYS A 122 6.46 4.86 -17.92
N TRP A 123 7.45 4.08 -17.53
CA TRP A 123 7.74 2.80 -18.17
C TRP A 123 6.71 1.74 -17.74
N SER A 124 6.45 0.82 -18.66
CA SER A 124 5.62 -0.37 -18.47
C SER A 124 6.22 -1.26 -17.39
N ILE A 125 5.39 -2.01 -16.67
CA ILE A 125 5.87 -3.10 -15.81
C ILE A 125 6.36 -4.28 -16.66
N ASP A 126 5.89 -4.36 -17.90
CA ASP A 126 6.28 -5.35 -18.90
C ASP A 126 6.01 -6.78 -18.39
N GLU A 127 4.72 -7.13 -18.33
CA GLU A 127 4.26 -8.45 -17.89
C GLU A 127 4.79 -9.59 -18.77
N ASP A 128 5.21 -9.30 -20.01
CA ASP A 128 5.82 -10.27 -20.92
C ASP A 128 7.26 -10.60 -20.50
N ALA A 129 8.06 -9.58 -20.19
CA ALA A 129 9.42 -9.78 -19.66
C ALA A 129 9.39 -10.31 -18.22
N ASN A 130 8.50 -9.78 -17.40
CA ASN A 130 8.28 -10.15 -16.01
C ASN A 130 9.57 -10.18 -15.15
N GLN A 131 10.37 -9.12 -15.19
CA GLN A 131 11.64 -9.01 -14.44
C GLN A 131 11.68 -7.87 -13.40
N GLY A 132 10.61 -7.08 -13.26
CA GLY A 132 10.50 -6.03 -12.25
C GLY A 132 11.65 -5.02 -12.31
N ILE A 133 12.35 -4.82 -11.19
CA ILE A 133 13.44 -3.83 -11.09
C ILE A 133 14.66 -4.17 -11.96
N GLU A 134 14.87 -5.44 -12.31
CA GLU A 134 16.02 -5.88 -13.12
C GLU A 134 16.02 -5.24 -14.51
N LEU A 135 14.84 -4.84 -15.03
CA LEU A 135 14.72 -4.14 -16.31
C LEU A 135 15.39 -2.75 -16.33
N TYR A 136 15.79 -2.22 -15.17
CA TYR A 136 16.47 -0.93 -15.04
C TYR A 136 17.99 -1.06 -14.86
N GLU A 137 18.51 -2.28 -14.76
CA GLU A 137 19.95 -2.53 -14.62
C GLU A 137 20.75 -2.07 -15.84
N ASN A 138 22.06 -1.87 -15.65
CA ASN A 138 23.01 -1.54 -16.73
C ASN A 138 22.64 -0.32 -17.57
N GLY A 139 21.83 0.59 -17.02
CA GLY A 139 21.41 1.77 -17.75
C GLY A 139 20.14 1.62 -18.58
N ALA A 140 19.52 0.43 -18.58
CA ALA A 140 18.34 0.11 -19.37
C ALA A 140 17.05 0.73 -18.81
N PHE A 141 16.00 0.60 -19.62
CA PHE A 141 14.63 0.97 -19.28
C PHE A 141 13.67 -0.03 -19.95
N PRO A 142 12.54 -0.38 -19.30
CA PRO A 142 11.46 -1.10 -19.95
C PRO A 142 10.84 -0.31 -21.12
N PRO A 143 9.93 -0.91 -21.91
CA PRO A 143 9.08 -0.17 -22.83
C PRO A 143 8.34 0.99 -22.13
N ILE A 144 8.09 2.10 -22.83
CA ILE A 144 7.35 3.24 -22.25
C ILE A 144 5.83 3.07 -22.45
N ARG A 145 5.03 3.44 -21.45
CA ARG A 145 3.59 3.61 -21.62
C ARG A 145 3.29 4.73 -22.61
N ASN A 146 2.16 4.63 -23.29
CA ASN A 146 1.74 5.52 -24.36
C ASN A 146 2.85 5.68 -25.41
N PRO A 147 3.35 4.59 -26.02
CA PRO A 147 4.42 4.67 -26.99
C PRO A 147 4.01 5.57 -28.17
N GLN A 148 4.95 6.34 -28.67
CA GLN A 148 4.80 7.29 -29.77
C GLN A 148 3.80 8.43 -29.51
N PHE A 149 3.35 8.63 -28.26
CA PHE A 149 2.51 9.78 -27.93
C PHE A 149 3.22 11.09 -28.27
N ALA A 150 2.53 11.96 -29.01
CA ALA A 150 3.10 13.18 -29.59
C ALA A 150 4.39 12.96 -30.42
N GLY A 151 4.56 11.78 -31.02
CA GLY A 151 5.73 11.43 -31.82
C GLY A 151 7.01 11.18 -31.02
N SER A 152 6.90 10.90 -29.71
CA SER A 152 8.06 10.67 -28.84
C SER A 152 7.87 9.51 -27.86
N ASN A 153 8.96 8.77 -27.63
CA ASN A 153 9.12 7.78 -26.56
C ASN A 153 9.99 8.30 -25.40
N ASP A 154 10.51 9.53 -25.49
CA ASP A 154 11.31 10.14 -24.43
C ASP A 154 10.39 10.67 -23.33
N PRO A 155 10.42 10.12 -22.10
CA PRO A 155 9.54 10.56 -21.01
C PRO A 155 9.79 12.02 -20.60
N SER A 156 10.95 12.60 -20.95
CA SER A 156 11.27 14.01 -20.72
C SER A 156 10.69 14.96 -21.77
N ASN A 157 10.09 14.44 -22.83
CA ASN A 157 9.45 15.25 -23.87
C ASN A 157 8.38 16.17 -23.26
N LYS A 158 8.48 17.46 -23.57
CA LYS A 158 7.61 18.51 -23.03
C LYS A 158 6.12 18.21 -23.22
N THR A 159 5.70 17.77 -24.41
CA THR A 159 4.29 17.48 -24.69
C THR A 159 3.78 16.28 -23.88
N ARG A 160 4.62 15.25 -23.70
CA ARG A 160 4.27 14.10 -22.85
C ARG A 160 4.08 14.53 -21.40
N LEU A 161 5.02 15.29 -20.84
CA LEU A 161 4.89 15.83 -19.48
C LEU A 161 3.63 16.70 -19.31
N GLN A 162 3.29 17.52 -20.31
CA GLN A 162 2.09 18.35 -20.26
C GLN A 162 0.79 17.55 -20.36
N LYS A 163 0.76 16.45 -21.14
CA LYS A 163 -0.47 15.75 -21.49
C LYS A 163 -0.66 14.38 -20.83
N LEU A 164 0.33 13.86 -20.11
CA LEU A 164 0.30 12.52 -19.50
C LEU A 164 0.62 12.54 -17.99
N VAL A 165 0.72 13.72 -17.39
CA VAL A 165 0.93 13.90 -15.95
C VAL A 165 -0.22 14.74 -15.38
N ILE A 166 -0.80 14.28 -14.27
CA ILE A 166 -1.75 15.08 -13.49
C ILE A 166 -0.94 15.80 -12.40
N ASP A 167 -0.90 17.13 -12.46
CA ASP A 167 -0.14 17.97 -11.55
C ASP A 167 -0.96 19.24 -11.20
N PRO A 168 -1.68 19.23 -10.06
CA PRO A 168 -2.38 20.41 -9.54
C PRO A 168 -1.45 21.45 -8.89
N GLY A 169 -0.16 21.15 -8.71
CA GLY A 169 0.79 21.93 -7.92
C GLY A 169 0.61 21.79 -6.41
N PRO A 170 1.51 22.41 -5.62
CA PRO A 170 1.46 22.32 -4.17
C PRO A 170 0.24 23.01 -3.56
N ARG A 171 -0.13 22.59 -2.36
CA ARG A 171 -1.07 23.27 -1.47
C ARG A 171 -0.41 23.50 -0.12
N ALA A 172 -0.62 24.70 0.43
CA ALA A 172 -0.17 25.05 1.77
C ALA A 172 -1.31 25.52 2.64
N ILE A 173 -1.24 25.15 3.93
CA ILE A 173 -2.21 25.55 4.95
C ILE A 173 -1.46 25.91 6.24
N LYS A 174 -2.06 26.82 7.02
CA LYS A 174 -1.69 27.04 8.41
C LYS A 174 -2.76 26.39 9.29
N ALA A 175 -2.34 25.64 10.30
CA ALA A 175 -3.24 24.97 11.21
C ALA A 175 -4.23 25.94 11.89
N SER A 176 -3.77 27.12 12.29
CA SER A 176 -4.64 28.16 12.89
C SER A 176 -5.81 28.63 12.00
N ASN A 177 -5.70 28.48 10.68
CA ASN A 177 -6.75 28.91 9.75
C ASN A 177 -7.92 27.91 9.68
N LYS A 178 -7.72 26.66 10.12
CA LYS A 178 -8.72 25.56 10.04
C LYS A 178 -9.40 25.41 8.67
N ASN A 179 -8.69 25.75 7.60
CA ASN A 179 -9.18 25.66 6.23
C ASN A 179 -8.71 24.35 5.57
N THR A 180 -9.47 23.94 4.56
CA THR A 180 -9.08 22.91 3.60
C THR A 180 -8.34 23.57 2.41
N ALA A 181 -7.36 22.87 1.84
CA ALA A 181 -6.80 23.21 0.53
C ALA A 181 -6.89 22.02 -0.43
N GLU A 182 -7.59 22.23 -1.55
CA GLU A 182 -7.94 21.17 -2.51
C GLU A 182 -6.93 21.08 -3.66
N PHE A 183 -6.49 19.88 -4.01
CA PHE A 183 -5.69 19.59 -5.21
C PHE A 183 -6.57 19.52 -6.46
N LYS A 184 -7.41 20.54 -6.66
CA LYS A 184 -8.44 20.58 -7.70
C LYS A 184 -8.02 21.43 -8.90
N ASN A 185 -8.50 21.06 -10.08
CA ASN A 185 -8.30 21.82 -11.32
C ASN A 185 -8.82 23.26 -11.19
N GLY A 186 -7.99 24.23 -11.57
CA GLY A 186 -8.33 25.66 -11.51
C GLY A 186 -8.22 26.30 -10.12
N VAL A 187 -7.92 25.53 -9.07
CA VAL A 187 -7.61 26.07 -7.75
C VAL A 187 -6.14 26.44 -7.71
N MET A 188 -5.81 27.71 -7.48
CA MET A 188 -4.45 28.23 -7.50
C MET A 188 -3.49 27.47 -6.56
N ALA A 189 -2.30 27.13 -7.07
CA ALA A 189 -1.25 26.48 -6.29
C ALA A 189 -0.65 27.44 -5.25
N THR A 190 -0.32 26.89 -4.09
CA THR A 190 0.21 27.65 -2.95
C THR A 190 1.32 26.88 -2.24
N TYR A 191 2.28 27.62 -1.68
CA TYR A 191 3.36 27.04 -0.87
C TYR A 191 3.64 27.91 0.34
N TRP A 192 4.17 27.31 1.41
CA TRP A 192 4.72 28.05 2.54
C TRP A 192 6.10 28.61 2.18
N ASP A 193 6.25 29.94 2.23
CA ASP A 193 7.53 30.60 2.07
C ASP A 193 8.12 30.94 3.45
N SER A 194 9.08 30.15 3.89
CA SER A 194 9.71 30.30 5.21
C SER A 194 10.42 31.63 5.42
N THR A 195 10.89 32.27 4.33
CA THR A 195 11.56 33.58 4.41
C THR A 195 10.56 34.68 4.77
N SER A 196 9.44 34.77 4.06
CA SER A 196 8.38 35.73 4.43
C SER A 196 7.56 35.28 5.64
N GLY A 197 7.49 33.97 5.91
CA GLY A 197 6.60 33.39 6.91
C GLY A 197 5.13 33.48 6.54
N THR A 198 4.83 33.39 5.24
CA THR A 198 3.46 33.48 4.73
C THR A 198 3.22 32.43 3.66
N ILE A 199 1.94 32.08 3.46
CA ILE A 199 1.53 31.27 2.31
C ILE A 199 1.56 32.18 1.07
N LYS A 200 2.28 31.76 0.03
CA LYS A 200 2.37 32.46 -1.25
C LYS A 200 1.61 31.72 -2.34
N ASN A 201 0.98 32.50 -3.20
CA ASN A 201 0.39 32.05 -4.44
C ASN A 201 1.50 31.79 -5.48
N ILE A 202 1.31 30.78 -6.32
CA ILE A 202 2.16 30.52 -7.48
C ILE A 202 1.33 30.81 -8.73
N GLU A 203 1.31 32.08 -9.16
CA GLU A 203 0.41 32.57 -10.22
C GLU A 203 0.59 31.85 -11.56
N ASN A 204 1.83 31.47 -11.89
CA ASN A 204 2.19 30.83 -13.15
C ASN A 204 2.48 29.33 -13.00
N TYR A 205 1.86 28.66 -12.03
CA TYR A 205 2.05 27.22 -11.90
C TYR A 205 1.39 26.49 -13.09
N PRO A 206 2.11 25.62 -13.82
CA PRO A 206 1.63 24.92 -15.01
C PRO A 206 0.70 23.74 -14.64
N GLN A 207 -0.45 24.04 -14.06
CA GLN A 207 -1.40 23.00 -13.63
C GLN A 207 -1.85 22.12 -14.81
N SER A 208 -1.90 20.80 -14.59
CA SER A 208 -2.31 19.85 -15.60
C SER A 208 -3.33 18.82 -15.09
N PHE A 209 -4.42 18.69 -15.84
CA PHE A 209 -5.46 17.64 -15.74
C PHE A 209 -5.84 17.23 -17.18
N PRO A 210 -4.95 16.54 -17.89
CA PRO A 210 -5.09 16.31 -19.32
C PRO A 210 -6.07 15.18 -19.61
N GLY A 211 -6.92 15.31 -20.64
CA GLY A 211 -7.86 14.24 -21.02
C GLY A 211 -8.91 13.88 -19.98
N THR A 212 -9.01 14.60 -18.86
CA THR A 212 -9.86 14.21 -17.73
C THR A 212 -11.29 14.75 -17.80
N LYS A 213 -11.66 15.50 -18.84
CA LYS A 213 -12.98 16.13 -18.97
C LYS A 213 -13.92 15.30 -19.85
N GLY A 214 -14.77 14.50 -19.21
CA GLY A 214 -15.83 13.73 -19.83
C GLY A 214 -16.44 12.74 -18.83
N ASN A 215 -17.75 12.50 -18.95
CA ASN A 215 -18.47 11.59 -18.06
C ASN A 215 -19.32 10.64 -18.89
N THR A 216 -19.00 9.36 -18.81
CA THR A 216 -19.80 8.23 -19.31
C THR A 216 -19.78 7.11 -18.26
N THR A 217 -20.64 6.10 -18.39
CA THR A 217 -20.62 4.93 -17.49
C THR A 217 -19.22 4.30 -17.46
N GLY A 218 -18.67 4.03 -16.27
CA GLY A 218 -17.31 3.51 -16.06
C GLY A 218 -16.17 4.52 -16.25
N ILE A 219 -16.36 5.64 -16.95
CA ILE A 219 -15.30 6.62 -17.27
C ILE A 219 -15.69 7.98 -16.70
N GLN A 220 -15.00 8.38 -15.64
CA GLN A 220 -15.37 9.54 -14.83
C GLN A 220 -14.31 10.64 -14.91
N SER A 221 -14.77 11.89 -14.89
CA SER A 221 -13.87 13.04 -14.90
C SER A 221 -13.02 13.13 -13.63
N ILE A 222 -11.69 13.17 -13.82
CA ILE A 222 -10.73 13.43 -12.75
C ILE A 222 -10.54 14.95 -12.62
N GLU A 223 -11.06 15.51 -11.53
CA GLU A 223 -11.02 16.95 -11.26
C GLU A 223 -10.11 17.31 -10.07
N SER A 224 -9.70 16.31 -9.28
CA SER A 224 -8.93 16.49 -8.06
C SER A 224 -8.05 15.28 -7.78
N LEU A 225 -6.88 15.51 -7.17
CA LEU A 225 -6.06 14.46 -6.55
C LEU A 225 -6.28 14.35 -5.02
N GLY A 226 -7.27 15.07 -4.48
CA GLY A 226 -7.64 15.05 -3.06
C GLY A 226 -7.52 16.43 -2.40
N GLU A 227 -7.21 16.46 -1.12
CA GLU A 227 -7.15 17.69 -0.32
C GLU A 227 -6.31 17.52 0.95
N ILE A 228 -5.89 18.65 1.53
CA ILE A 228 -5.29 18.71 2.87
C ILE A 228 -6.11 19.56 3.83
N LEU A 229 -6.09 19.18 5.09
CA LEU A 229 -6.69 19.93 6.20
C LEU A 229 -5.91 19.67 7.49
N THR A 230 -6.28 20.37 8.57
CA THR A 230 -5.61 20.24 9.87
C THR A 230 -6.58 19.86 10.98
N GLU A 231 -6.09 19.12 11.96
CA GLU A 231 -6.76 18.93 13.24
C GLU A 231 -6.52 20.16 14.15
N ASP A 232 -7.35 20.33 15.18
CA ASP A 232 -7.28 21.48 16.10
C ASP A 232 -5.94 21.63 16.84
N ASN A 233 -5.20 20.54 16.99
CA ASN A 233 -3.86 20.51 17.59
C ASN A 233 -2.72 20.77 16.59
N GLY A 234 -3.05 21.00 15.32
CA GLY A 234 -2.12 21.36 14.25
C GLY A 234 -1.51 20.19 13.47
N ARG A 235 -1.93 18.95 13.73
CA ARG A 235 -1.61 17.80 12.88
C ARG A 235 -2.22 17.96 11.50
N LEU A 236 -1.57 17.37 10.51
CA LEU A 236 -2.03 17.38 9.13
C LEU A 236 -2.83 16.11 8.81
N LEU A 237 -3.91 16.27 8.06
CA LEU A 237 -4.60 15.20 7.37
C LEU A 237 -4.44 15.40 5.86
N VAL A 238 -4.07 14.34 5.14
CA VAL A 238 -4.02 14.32 3.67
C VAL A 238 -4.98 13.26 3.15
N LEU A 239 -5.94 13.67 2.32
CA LEU A 239 -6.87 12.77 1.64
C LEU A 239 -6.46 12.62 0.18
N GLY A 240 -6.63 11.40 -0.33
CA GLY A 240 -6.47 11.07 -1.74
C GLY A 240 -7.65 11.47 -2.62
N GLY A 241 -7.59 11.03 -3.88
CA GLY A 241 -8.65 11.17 -4.88
C GLY A 241 -9.91 10.34 -4.56
N PHE A 242 -10.79 10.26 -5.55
CA PHE A 242 -12.13 9.67 -5.43
C PHE A 242 -12.24 8.27 -6.06
N GLY A 243 -11.13 7.69 -6.52
CA GLY A 243 -11.08 6.37 -7.15
C GLY A 243 -11.59 6.38 -8.57
N LYS A 244 -11.38 7.50 -9.28
CA LYS A 244 -11.80 7.71 -10.67
C LYS A 244 -10.72 7.30 -11.66
N ALA A 245 -11.16 6.88 -12.84
CA ALA A 245 -10.33 6.59 -13.99
C ALA A 245 -10.95 7.21 -15.25
N CYS A 246 -10.10 7.65 -16.18
CA CYS A 246 -10.56 8.18 -17.47
C CYS A 246 -9.66 7.77 -18.64
N GLY A 247 -10.28 7.56 -19.81
CA GLY A 247 -9.61 7.29 -21.08
C GLY A 247 -9.35 8.56 -21.90
N PHE A 248 -8.32 8.54 -22.74
CA PHE A 248 -7.97 9.63 -23.65
C PHE A 248 -7.55 9.12 -25.04
N ASN A 249 -7.56 9.97 -26.07
CA ASN A 249 -7.15 9.61 -27.44
C ASN A 249 -5.67 9.92 -27.72
N SER A 250 -5.18 9.67 -28.94
CA SER A 250 -3.77 9.94 -29.29
C SER A 250 -3.37 11.43 -29.23
N GLN A 251 -4.33 12.34 -29.11
CA GLN A 251 -4.11 13.78 -28.91
C GLN A 251 -4.09 14.18 -27.43
N GLY A 252 -4.44 13.26 -26.51
CA GLY A 252 -4.58 13.54 -25.09
C GLY A 252 -5.92 14.16 -24.69
N ASP A 253 -6.92 14.11 -25.57
CA ASP A 253 -8.28 14.55 -25.28
C ASP A 253 -9.12 13.38 -24.77
N HIS A 254 -10.11 13.63 -23.92
CA HIS A 254 -10.96 12.58 -23.34
C HIS A 254 -11.58 11.68 -24.43
N ASP A 255 -11.50 10.36 -24.23
CA ASP A 255 -12.08 9.36 -25.12
C ASP A 255 -12.82 8.28 -24.31
N PRO A 256 -14.16 8.24 -24.37
CA PRO A 256 -14.94 7.21 -23.68
C PRO A 256 -14.80 5.82 -24.32
N ASN A 257 -14.14 5.70 -25.47
CA ASN A 257 -13.92 4.44 -26.17
C ASN A 257 -12.47 3.95 -26.07
N ALA A 258 -11.65 4.57 -25.20
CA ALA A 258 -10.29 4.11 -24.96
C ALA A 258 -10.30 2.62 -24.56
N PRO A 259 -9.56 1.74 -25.26
CA PRO A 259 -9.54 0.31 -24.93
C PRO A 259 -9.01 0.05 -23.52
N LEU A 260 -9.64 -0.85 -22.77
CA LEU A 260 -9.23 -1.27 -21.42
C LEU A 260 -9.14 -2.79 -21.35
N ASN A 261 -8.05 -3.33 -21.88
CA ASN A 261 -7.93 -4.76 -22.18
C ASN A 261 -6.82 -5.46 -21.37
N MET A 262 -5.93 -4.70 -20.74
CA MET A 262 -4.78 -5.21 -19.99
C MET A 262 -5.04 -5.14 -18.48
N ASP A 263 -4.31 -5.96 -17.72
CA ASP A 263 -4.42 -5.98 -16.26
C ASP A 263 -3.65 -4.83 -15.63
N VAL A 264 -2.42 -4.59 -16.08
CA VAL A 264 -1.52 -3.61 -15.46
C VAL A 264 -1.32 -2.37 -16.34
N ASP A 265 -0.88 -2.57 -17.59
CA ASP A 265 -0.39 -1.50 -18.46
C ASP A 265 -1.39 -1.14 -19.58
N ASN A 266 -2.40 -0.32 -19.26
CA ASN A 266 -3.32 0.20 -20.27
C ASN A 266 -2.84 1.56 -20.80
N ASN A 267 -2.40 1.60 -22.06
CA ASN A 267 -2.19 2.87 -22.76
C ASN A 267 -3.52 3.64 -22.85
N ASN A 268 -3.42 4.96 -22.94
CA ASN A 268 -4.54 5.88 -23.12
C ASN A 268 -5.48 6.00 -21.91
N TRP A 269 -4.98 5.71 -20.71
CA TRP A 269 -5.73 5.82 -19.45
C TRP A 269 -5.02 6.66 -18.40
N LEU A 270 -5.81 7.18 -17.46
CA LEU A 270 -5.42 7.90 -16.25
C LEU A 270 -6.24 7.40 -15.06
N ASP A 271 -5.73 7.59 -13.85
CA ASP A 271 -6.47 7.46 -12.60
C ASP A 271 -6.13 8.59 -11.62
N ASP A 272 -6.84 8.68 -10.49
CA ASP A 272 -6.68 9.75 -9.50
C ASP A 272 -5.91 9.33 -8.23
N THR A 273 -5.16 8.23 -8.30
CA THR A 273 -4.11 7.94 -7.30
C THR A 273 -2.98 8.95 -7.43
N SER A 274 -2.17 9.13 -6.40
CA SER A 274 -1.09 10.12 -6.43
C SER A 274 -0.11 9.92 -5.28
N ASP A 275 1.02 10.60 -5.33
CA ASP A 275 1.94 10.66 -4.21
C ASP A 275 2.74 11.97 -4.21
N GLY A 276 3.34 12.31 -3.07
CA GLY A 276 4.08 13.57 -2.96
C GLY A 276 4.74 13.86 -1.61
N PRO A 277 5.63 14.86 -1.57
CA PRO A 277 6.29 15.28 -0.33
C PRO A 277 5.33 16.00 0.61
N VAL A 278 5.54 15.79 1.91
CA VAL A 278 4.88 16.47 3.01
C VAL A 278 5.93 17.24 3.82
N LYS A 279 5.83 18.57 3.81
CA LYS A 279 6.74 19.48 4.52
C LYS A 279 5.99 20.30 5.56
N ALA A 280 6.70 20.70 6.60
CA ALA A 280 6.15 21.51 7.67
C ALA A 280 7.14 22.52 8.25
N THR A 281 6.60 23.61 8.77
CA THR A 281 7.31 24.63 9.52
C THR A 281 6.57 24.92 10.82
N VAL A 282 7.27 24.82 11.95
CA VAL A 282 6.74 25.21 13.26
C VAL A 282 6.91 26.72 13.45
N ILE A 283 5.88 27.38 13.98
CA ILE A 283 5.86 28.82 14.24
C ILE A 283 5.76 29.03 15.76
N PHE A 284 6.65 29.84 16.30
CA PHE A 284 6.76 30.10 17.75
C PHE A 284 6.15 31.43 18.17
N ASP A 285 5.85 31.55 19.46
CA ASP A 285 5.31 32.74 20.12
C ASP A 285 6.20 33.99 20.02
N ASP A 286 7.53 33.80 19.93
CA ASP A 286 8.49 34.88 19.67
C ASP A 286 8.57 35.29 18.17
N GLY A 287 7.76 34.68 17.31
CA GLY A 287 7.72 34.91 15.86
C GLY A 287 8.80 34.16 15.06
N SER A 288 9.72 33.44 15.73
CA SER A 288 10.68 32.57 15.05
C SER A 288 10.00 31.35 14.43
N LYS A 289 10.66 30.77 13.42
CA LYS A 289 10.14 29.68 12.59
C LYS A 289 11.19 28.60 12.46
N TRP A 290 10.75 27.36 12.35
CA TRP A 290 11.63 26.21 12.18
C TRP A 290 11.09 25.26 11.12
N ASP A 291 11.75 25.24 9.97
CA ASP A 291 11.51 24.28 8.89
C ASP A 291 11.98 22.90 9.29
N ILE A 292 11.13 21.89 9.13
CA ILE A 292 11.42 20.52 9.56
C ILE A 292 12.18 19.79 8.43
N PRO A 293 13.49 19.47 8.60
CA PRO A 293 14.28 18.82 7.54
C PRO A 293 13.87 17.36 7.33
N GLY A 294 13.44 16.67 8.39
CA GLY A 294 12.88 15.32 8.35
C GLY A 294 11.47 15.31 7.77
N SER A 295 11.34 15.73 6.51
CA SER A 295 10.10 15.73 5.74
C SER A 295 9.57 14.33 5.53
N ALA A 296 8.26 14.20 5.35
CA ALA A 296 7.60 12.94 5.05
C ALA A 296 7.17 12.87 3.59
N TRP A 297 6.55 11.75 3.22
CA TRP A 297 5.89 11.53 1.95
C TRP A 297 4.49 10.99 2.19
N VAL A 298 3.58 11.19 1.24
CA VAL A 298 2.25 10.58 1.26
C VAL A 298 2.03 9.82 -0.04
N VAL A 299 1.42 8.64 0.05
CA VAL A 299 0.95 7.85 -1.08
C VAL A 299 -0.57 7.70 -0.95
N SER A 300 -1.29 8.04 -2.01
CA SER A 300 -2.73 7.80 -2.17
C SER A 300 -2.93 6.62 -3.10
N THR A 301 -3.43 5.51 -2.56
CA THR A 301 -3.63 4.25 -3.31
C THR A 301 -5.06 3.74 -3.19
N ASP A 302 -5.32 2.51 -3.63
CA ASP A 302 -6.59 1.83 -3.57
C ASP A 302 -7.15 1.67 -2.12
N PRO A 303 -8.44 1.35 -1.97
CA PRO A 303 -9.02 1.04 -0.67
C PRO A 303 -8.44 -0.23 -0.05
N SER A 304 -8.36 -0.29 1.28
CA SER A 304 -8.06 -1.54 2.00
C SER A 304 -9.38 -2.21 2.39
N TYR A 305 -9.70 -3.32 1.73
CA TYR A 305 -10.94 -4.06 1.98
C TYR A 305 -10.81 -5.10 3.11
N ALA A 306 -9.63 -5.24 3.72
CA ALA A 306 -9.43 -6.08 4.91
C ALA A 306 -8.38 -5.46 5.85
N PRO A 307 -8.65 -4.27 6.40
CA PRO A 307 -7.64 -3.43 7.07
C PRO A 307 -7.02 -4.06 8.33
N GLN A 308 -7.67 -5.07 8.91
CA GLN A 308 -7.16 -5.80 10.08
C GLN A 308 -6.40 -7.08 9.73
N THR A 309 -6.22 -7.40 8.43
CA THR A 309 -5.48 -8.59 8.00
C THR A 309 -4.08 -8.22 7.54
N LEU A 310 -3.06 -8.88 8.10
CA LEU A 310 -1.67 -8.64 7.72
C LEU A 310 -1.32 -9.36 6.41
N ASN A 311 -0.50 -8.72 5.58
CA ASN A 311 0.22 -9.39 4.51
C ASN A 311 1.35 -10.25 5.12
N VAL A 312 1.60 -11.45 4.58
CA VAL A 312 2.69 -12.31 5.09
C VAL A 312 4.05 -11.67 4.89
N VAL A 313 4.21 -10.93 3.80
CA VAL A 313 5.28 -9.96 3.60
C VAL A 313 4.61 -8.60 3.46
N SER A 314 4.88 -7.70 4.39
CA SER A 314 4.38 -6.32 4.39
C SER A 314 5.39 -5.36 3.77
N LEU A 315 4.96 -4.15 3.43
CA LEU A 315 5.85 -3.12 2.90
C LEU A 315 6.96 -2.78 3.91
N TRP A 316 6.66 -2.87 5.21
CA TRP A 316 7.66 -2.77 6.28
C TRP A 316 8.76 -3.82 6.14
N ASP A 317 8.42 -5.08 5.85
CA ASP A 317 9.40 -6.17 5.79
C ASP A 317 10.41 -5.98 4.65
N ASP A 318 9.94 -5.54 3.48
CA ASP A 318 10.79 -5.24 2.33
C ASP A 318 11.66 -4.00 2.56
N ILE A 319 11.08 -2.90 3.08
CA ILE A 319 11.82 -1.68 3.38
C ILE A 319 12.85 -1.92 4.50
N PHE A 320 12.47 -2.58 5.59
CA PHE A 320 13.35 -2.86 6.71
C PHE A 320 14.52 -3.76 6.29
N THR A 321 14.27 -4.80 5.48
CA THR A 321 15.33 -5.64 4.91
C THR A 321 16.30 -4.80 4.08
N ASN A 322 15.80 -3.96 3.17
CA ASN A 322 16.63 -3.07 2.35
C ASN A 322 17.48 -2.13 3.24
N TRP A 323 16.89 -1.55 4.28
CA TRP A 323 17.59 -0.65 5.18
C TRP A 323 18.65 -1.34 6.04
N LEU A 324 18.42 -2.59 6.44
CA LEU A 324 19.45 -3.41 7.10
C LEU A 324 20.60 -3.73 6.14
N GLU A 325 20.28 -4.28 4.96
CA GLU A 325 21.29 -4.81 4.03
C GLU A 325 22.08 -3.70 3.31
N ASN A 326 21.44 -2.57 2.99
CA ASN A 326 22.01 -1.55 2.12
C ASN A 326 22.20 -0.18 2.80
N MET A 327 21.51 0.11 3.90
CA MET A 327 21.58 1.42 4.58
C MET A 327 22.28 1.36 5.95
N ASN A 328 22.73 0.18 6.38
CA ASN A 328 23.40 -0.06 7.67
C ASN A 328 22.56 0.42 8.87
N LEU A 329 21.26 0.12 8.85
CA LEU A 329 20.28 0.59 9.84
C LEU A 329 20.55 0.06 11.25
N ASP A 330 20.82 -1.23 11.38
CA ASP A 330 21.10 -1.88 12.68
C ASP A 330 22.22 -2.93 12.56
N PRO A 331 23.47 -2.56 12.88
CA PRO A 331 24.63 -3.45 12.82
C PRO A 331 24.55 -4.70 13.70
N GLU A 332 23.69 -4.68 14.74
CA GLU A 332 23.47 -5.85 15.62
C GLU A 332 22.72 -6.96 14.89
N ILE A 333 21.92 -6.62 13.88
CA ILE A 333 21.17 -7.57 13.06
C ILE A 333 21.96 -7.91 11.79
N TYR A 334 22.48 -6.91 11.09
CA TYR A 334 23.17 -7.07 9.82
C TYR A 334 24.40 -6.16 9.72
N SER A 335 25.57 -6.76 9.52
CA SER A 335 26.84 -6.05 9.36
C SER A 335 27.83 -6.91 8.58
N ASP A 336 28.79 -6.27 7.90
CA ASP A 336 29.80 -6.96 7.08
C ASP A 336 29.20 -7.93 6.04
N GLY A 337 28.07 -7.56 5.43
CA GLY A 337 27.42 -8.33 4.38
C GLY A 337 26.66 -9.58 4.85
N LYS A 338 26.39 -9.73 6.16
CA LYS A 338 25.75 -10.92 6.72
C LYS A 338 24.87 -10.60 7.94
N TYR A 339 23.85 -11.44 8.12
CA TYR A 339 23.06 -11.47 9.36
C TYR A 339 23.90 -12.01 10.51
N GLN A 340 23.78 -11.40 11.69
CA GLN A 340 24.59 -11.70 12.86
C GLN A 340 24.01 -12.88 13.67
N PRO A 341 24.66 -14.06 13.71
CA PRO A 341 24.08 -15.24 14.37
C PRO A 341 23.84 -15.10 15.88
N SER A 342 24.48 -14.11 16.51
CA SER A 342 24.30 -13.80 17.93
C SER A 342 23.04 -13.00 18.24
N PHE A 343 22.39 -12.40 17.24
CA PHE A 343 21.19 -11.60 17.44
C PHE A 343 20.03 -12.46 17.97
N LYS A 344 19.32 -11.95 18.97
CA LYS A 344 18.18 -12.62 19.61
C LYS A 344 16.91 -11.83 19.31
N PRO A 345 16.05 -12.29 18.38
CA PRO A 345 14.81 -11.58 18.07
C PRO A 345 13.83 -11.69 19.24
N HIS A 346 13.28 -10.57 19.67
CA HIS A 346 12.14 -10.52 20.58
C HIS A 346 10.91 -11.07 19.86
N PHE A 347 10.29 -12.10 20.45
CA PHE A 347 9.25 -12.86 19.76
C PHE A 347 8.10 -11.98 19.28
N GLU A 348 7.58 -11.11 20.15
CA GLU A 348 6.39 -10.29 19.84
C GLU A 348 6.61 -9.27 18.71
N ASP A 349 7.83 -8.76 18.55
CA ASP A 349 8.11 -7.66 17.61
C ASP A 349 8.70 -8.13 16.28
N GLU A 350 9.45 -9.23 16.27
CA GLU A 350 10.18 -9.74 15.09
C GLU A 350 9.66 -11.09 14.54
N VAL A 351 8.98 -11.90 15.35
CA VAL A 351 8.56 -13.27 14.95
C VAL A 351 7.05 -13.39 14.84
N ALA A 352 6.33 -13.00 15.89
CA ALA A 352 4.88 -13.08 15.98
C ALA A 352 4.14 -12.43 14.81
N PRO A 353 4.56 -11.25 14.27
CA PRO A 353 3.88 -10.65 13.12
C PRO A 353 3.82 -11.59 11.89
N THR A 354 4.88 -12.34 11.60
CA THR A 354 4.92 -13.28 10.46
C THR A 354 3.97 -14.46 10.68
N LEU A 355 3.94 -15.01 11.89
CA LEU A 355 3.05 -16.13 12.25
C LEU A 355 1.58 -15.71 12.25
N LEU A 356 1.32 -14.49 12.74
CA LEU A 356 0.00 -13.88 12.75
C LEU A 356 -0.50 -13.57 11.34
N ALA A 357 0.37 -13.05 10.47
CA ALA A 357 0.03 -12.83 9.07
C ALA A 357 -0.31 -14.13 8.35
N ALA A 358 0.43 -15.22 8.63
CA ALA A 358 0.08 -16.55 8.14
C ALA A 358 -1.31 -16.97 8.64
N HIS A 359 -1.59 -16.84 9.95
CA HIS A 359 -2.90 -17.14 10.53
C HIS A 359 -4.05 -16.41 9.80
N LEU A 360 -3.92 -15.09 9.60
CA LEU A 360 -5.00 -14.24 9.09
C LEU A 360 -5.37 -14.50 7.63
N GLN A 361 -4.51 -15.17 6.83
CA GLN A 361 -4.84 -15.50 5.44
C GLN A 361 -6.11 -16.36 5.30
N MET A 362 -6.48 -17.13 6.33
CA MET A 362 -7.67 -18.01 6.27
C MET A 362 -9.00 -17.25 6.12
N TRP A 363 -9.01 -15.94 6.38
CA TRP A 363 -10.22 -15.11 6.29
C TRP A 363 -10.47 -14.55 4.88
N ASN A 364 -9.43 -14.50 4.06
CA ASN A 364 -9.45 -13.83 2.75
C ASN A 364 -9.20 -14.79 1.58
N THR A 365 -8.97 -16.06 1.89
CA THR A 365 -8.68 -17.15 0.94
C THR A 365 -9.63 -18.33 1.15
N ASN A 366 -9.69 -19.21 0.16
CA ASN A 366 -10.56 -20.39 0.14
C ASN A 366 -9.80 -21.66 0.56
N LEU A 367 -9.29 -21.72 1.79
CA LEU A 367 -8.53 -22.87 2.29
C LEU A 367 -9.42 -24.05 2.69
N PRO A 368 -8.94 -25.31 2.57
CA PRO A 368 -9.65 -26.48 3.08
C PRO A 368 -9.57 -26.52 4.62
N GLN A 369 -10.52 -27.20 5.27
CA GLN A 369 -10.63 -27.23 6.75
C GLN A 369 -9.33 -27.64 7.47
N LYS A 370 -8.59 -28.61 6.91
CA LYS A 370 -7.29 -29.03 7.48
C LYS A 370 -6.25 -27.89 7.46
N ALA A 371 -6.21 -27.11 6.39
CA ALA A 371 -5.31 -25.95 6.31
C ALA A 371 -5.78 -24.82 7.23
N ILE A 372 -7.09 -24.55 7.30
CA ILE A 372 -7.65 -23.58 8.27
C ILE A 372 -7.19 -23.92 9.70
N GLN A 373 -7.24 -25.20 10.10
CA GLN A 373 -6.74 -25.60 11.43
C GLN A 373 -5.24 -25.35 11.60
N ALA A 374 -4.43 -25.59 10.58
CA ALA A 374 -3.00 -25.31 10.63
C ALA A 374 -2.72 -23.80 10.78
N HIS A 375 -3.46 -22.96 10.07
CA HIS A 375 -3.39 -21.50 10.20
C HIS A 375 -3.82 -21.01 11.59
N ARG A 376 -4.87 -21.60 12.18
CA ARG A 376 -5.27 -21.34 13.59
C ARG A 376 -4.18 -21.72 14.60
N ASN A 377 -3.36 -22.72 14.31
CA ASN A 377 -2.29 -23.10 15.22
C ASN A 377 -1.16 -22.06 15.25
N MET A 378 -0.94 -21.29 14.17
CA MET A 378 0.14 -20.30 14.10
C MET A 378 -0.08 -19.15 15.09
N SER A 379 -1.31 -18.73 15.34
CA SER A 379 -1.63 -17.68 16.31
C SER A 379 -1.43 -18.11 17.78
N ASN A 380 -1.20 -19.40 18.04
CA ASN A 380 -0.99 -19.95 19.39
C ASN A 380 0.49 -20.21 19.72
N MET A 381 1.40 -19.90 18.80
CA MET A 381 2.84 -20.00 19.04
C MET A 381 3.31 -18.91 20.00
N GLY A 382 4.36 -19.19 20.76
CA GLY A 382 5.01 -18.24 21.67
C GLY A 382 6.53 -18.23 21.48
N GLU A 383 7.24 -17.48 22.33
CA GLU A 383 8.71 -17.33 22.26
C GLU A 383 9.50 -18.63 22.34
N GLN A 384 8.90 -19.67 22.90
CA GLN A 384 9.50 -20.98 23.11
C GLN A 384 9.82 -21.65 21.77
N LYS A 385 10.94 -22.39 21.74
CA LYS A 385 11.31 -23.17 20.56
C LYS A 385 10.14 -24.09 20.12
N PRO A 386 9.73 -24.08 18.84
CA PRO A 386 8.67 -24.95 18.35
C PRO A 386 9.06 -26.43 18.47
N SER A 387 8.08 -27.27 18.81
CA SER A 387 8.27 -28.73 18.99
C SER A 387 8.45 -29.51 17.69
N PHE A 388 8.29 -28.85 16.54
CA PHE A 388 8.46 -29.40 15.20
C PHE A 388 9.37 -28.50 14.38
N ASN A 389 9.93 -29.04 13.29
CA ASN A 389 10.80 -28.27 12.41
C ASN A 389 9.98 -27.31 11.54
N ILE A 390 9.63 -26.14 12.08
CA ILE A 390 8.81 -25.17 11.34
C ILE A 390 9.51 -24.69 10.05
N MET A 391 10.85 -24.61 10.05
CA MET A 391 11.62 -24.13 8.91
C MET A 391 11.48 -25.03 7.67
N SER A 392 11.10 -26.31 7.81
CA SER A 392 10.83 -27.18 6.64
C SER A 392 9.58 -26.78 5.86
N TYR A 393 8.77 -25.87 6.39
CA TYR A 393 7.57 -25.35 5.75
C TYR A 393 7.71 -23.90 5.29
N ILE A 394 8.86 -23.27 5.46
CA ILE A 394 9.08 -21.87 5.12
C ILE A 394 10.04 -21.80 3.94
N ARG A 395 9.61 -21.16 2.84
CA ARG A 395 10.43 -21.00 1.65
C ARG A 395 11.67 -20.15 1.98
N ASN A 396 12.86 -20.68 1.72
CA ASN A 396 14.12 -20.02 2.08
C ASN A 396 14.54 -18.99 1.00
N PRO A 397 14.53 -17.68 1.31
CA PRO A 397 14.86 -16.63 0.34
C PRO A 397 16.35 -16.56 -0.02
N ASN A 398 17.21 -17.37 0.63
CA ASN A 398 18.66 -17.37 0.39
C ASN A 398 19.11 -18.45 -0.60
N LEU A 399 18.22 -19.34 -1.03
CA LEU A 399 18.54 -20.38 -1.99
C LEU A 399 18.42 -19.83 -3.42
N THR A 400 19.33 -20.25 -4.29
CA THR A 400 19.39 -19.82 -5.70
C THR A 400 19.78 -21.00 -6.59
N GLY A 401 19.62 -20.83 -7.90
CA GLY A 401 20.00 -21.86 -8.87
C GLY A 401 19.17 -23.13 -8.70
N LYS A 402 19.84 -24.28 -8.57
CA LYS A 402 19.15 -25.59 -8.52
C LYS A 402 18.41 -25.84 -7.21
N ASP A 403 18.77 -25.13 -6.15
CA ASP A 403 18.16 -25.26 -4.82
C ASP A 403 17.07 -24.21 -4.58
N ASP A 404 16.81 -23.34 -5.56
CA ASP A 404 15.79 -22.30 -5.47
C ASP A 404 14.40 -22.92 -5.25
N GLN A 405 13.70 -22.40 -4.23
CA GLN A 405 12.38 -22.86 -3.83
C GLN A 405 11.25 -21.97 -4.37
N THR A 406 11.55 -20.94 -5.16
CA THR A 406 10.56 -20.06 -5.80
C THR A 406 9.71 -20.76 -6.85
N GLU A 407 10.10 -21.96 -7.29
CA GLU A 407 9.30 -22.85 -8.15
C GLU A 407 8.57 -23.95 -7.36
N THR A 408 8.78 -24.04 -6.04
CA THR A 408 8.14 -25.03 -5.19
C THR A 408 6.95 -24.41 -4.48
N GLY A 409 5.73 -24.84 -4.83
CA GLY A 409 4.49 -24.38 -4.19
C GLY A 409 4.26 -25.03 -2.83
N SER A 410 3.23 -25.87 -2.72
CA SER A 410 2.97 -26.67 -1.50
C SER A 410 4.05 -27.75 -1.31
N PRO A 411 4.52 -28.03 -0.06
CA PRO A 411 3.95 -27.58 1.22
C PRO A 411 4.59 -26.30 1.81
N LEU A 412 5.32 -25.52 1.01
CA LEU A 412 6.05 -24.35 1.50
C LEU A 412 5.14 -23.10 1.60
N MET A 413 5.38 -22.31 2.62
CA MET A 413 4.74 -21.02 2.90
C MET A 413 5.68 -19.86 2.54
N PRO A 414 5.14 -18.69 2.13
CA PRO A 414 3.71 -18.40 1.93
C PRO A 414 3.11 -19.18 0.74
N LEU A 415 1.83 -19.54 0.83
CA LEU A 415 1.07 -20.18 -0.25
C LEU A 415 0.51 -19.13 -1.22
N SER A 416 1.41 -18.29 -1.74
CA SER A 416 1.09 -17.10 -2.53
C SER A 416 2.01 -17.00 -3.75
N LEU A 417 1.51 -16.36 -4.80
CA LEU A 417 2.25 -16.10 -6.04
C LEU A 417 3.46 -15.20 -5.78
N GLY A 418 4.58 -15.46 -6.45
CA GLY A 418 5.85 -14.75 -6.24
C GLY A 418 6.01 -13.48 -7.06
N ASP A 419 7.10 -12.74 -6.78
CA ASP A 419 7.52 -11.57 -7.56
C ASP A 419 7.74 -11.91 -9.04
N SER A 420 7.98 -10.88 -9.84
CA SER A 420 8.54 -11.06 -11.18
C SER A 420 9.67 -12.09 -11.23
N ALA A 421 9.62 -12.96 -12.23
CA ALA A 421 10.50 -14.11 -12.45
C ALA A 421 10.48 -15.19 -11.34
N LYS A 422 9.55 -15.15 -10.39
CA LYS A 422 9.41 -16.14 -9.31
C LYS A 422 7.99 -16.70 -9.23
N GLY A 423 7.81 -18.01 -9.41
CA GLY A 423 6.48 -18.62 -9.31
C GLY A 423 5.79 -18.40 -7.97
N PHE A 424 6.55 -18.47 -6.86
CA PHE A 424 6.05 -18.37 -5.49
C PHE A 424 6.83 -17.37 -4.63
N LEU A 425 6.09 -16.72 -3.73
CA LEU A 425 6.61 -15.70 -2.82
C LEU A 425 7.52 -16.31 -1.76
N THR A 426 8.58 -15.64 -1.37
CA THR A 426 9.34 -15.97 -0.16
C THR A 426 9.01 -14.97 0.94
N VAL A 427 9.15 -15.36 2.21
CA VAL A 427 9.31 -14.35 3.27
C VAL A 427 10.56 -13.50 2.98
N SER A 428 10.68 -12.30 3.57
CA SER A 428 11.89 -11.51 3.43
C SER A 428 13.10 -12.22 4.08
N LYS A 429 14.31 -11.87 3.67
CA LYS A 429 15.54 -12.44 4.27
C LYS A 429 15.62 -12.17 5.77
N THR A 430 15.20 -10.98 6.20
CA THR A 430 15.15 -10.62 7.62
C THR A 430 14.10 -11.43 8.38
N GLN A 431 12.89 -11.60 7.83
CA GLN A 431 11.87 -12.48 8.43
C GLN A 431 12.38 -13.92 8.55
N TYR A 432 13.01 -14.46 7.51
CA TYR A 432 13.58 -15.81 7.52
C TYR A 432 14.66 -15.95 8.58
N PHE A 433 15.54 -14.95 8.73
CA PHE A 433 16.55 -14.92 9.77
C PHE A 433 15.93 -14.95 11.17
N PHE A 434 14.92 -14.10 11.44
CA PHE A 434 14.24 -14.07 12.74
C PHE A 434 13.53 -15.40 13.06
N LEU A 435 12.79 -15.96 12.09
CA LEU A 435 12.14 -17.26 12.22
C LEU A 435 13.14 -18.39 12.49
N SER A 436 14.31 -18.37 11.83
CA SER A 436 15.39 -19.33 12.06
C SER A 436 15.99 -19.21 13.47
N GLN A 437 16.25 -17.99 13.94
CA GLN A 437 16.75 -17.76 15.30
C GLN A 437 15.73 -18.25 16.35
N TRP A 438 14.45 -17.91 16.19
CA TRP A 438 13.37 -18.41 17.05
C TRP A 438 13.26 -19.94 17.03
N ALA A 439 13.31 -20.56 15.85
CA ALA A 439 13.29 -22.02 15.70
C ALA A 439 14.49 -22.71 16.38
N ASN A 440 15.56 -21.96 16.65
CA ASN A 440 16.73 -22.42 17.42
C ASN A 440 16.65 -22.08 18.92
N GLY A 441 15.55 -21.49 19.41
CA GLY A 441 15.33 -21.14 20.82
C GLY A 441 15.94 -19.79 21.23
N MET A 442 16.34 -18.94 20.27
CA MET A 442 17.04 -17.69 20.56
C MET A 442 16.11 -16.55 21.01
N SER A 443 14.79 -16.70 20.85
CA SER A 443 13.81 -15.70 21.26
C SER A 443 13.38 -15.79 22.73
N GLU A 444 13.66 -16.91 23.40
CA GLU A 444 13.27 -17.10 24.80
C GLU A 444 13.95 -16.05 25.69
N ASN A 445 13.16 -15.21 26.35
CA ASN A 445 13.62 -14.08 27.16
C ASN A 445 14.50 -13.08 26.39
N ALA A 446 14.39 -13.01 25.06
CA ALA A 446 15.08 -11.99 24.28
C ALA A 446 14.56 -10.59 24.69
N PRO A 447 15.44 -9.59 24.91
CA PRO A 447 15.01 -8.28 25.34
C PRO A 447 14.29 -7.55 24.21
N ALA A 448 13.18 -6.88 24.53
CA ALA A 448 12.52 -5.98 23.60
C ALA A 448 13.41 -4.76 23.31
N LYS A 449 13.41 -4.30 22.05
CA LYS A 449 14.05 -3.05 21.62
C LYS A 449 12.95 -2.04 21.25
N PRO A 450 12.46 -1.24 22.22
CA PRO A 450 11.24 -0.46 22.03
C PRO A 450 11.42 0.62 20.96
N LEU A 451 10.38 0.80 20.15
CA LEU A 451 10.26 1.91 19.21
C LEU A 451 9.78 3.17 19.94
N GLY A 452 10.33 4.32 19.59
CA GLY A 452 9.74 5.60 19.95
C GLY A 452 8.37 5.80 19.28
N PRO A 453 7.50 6.70 19.77
CA PRO A 453 6.14 6.84 19.23
C PRO A 453 6.10 7.20 17.73
N GLY A 454 7.04 8.02 17.24
CA GLY A 454 7.15 8.32 15.81
C GLY A 454 7.66 7.12 14.98
N GLU A 455 8.66 6.38 15.50
CA GLU A 455 9.21 5.18 14.85
C GLU A 455 8.17 4.05 14.81
N PHE A 456 7.37 3.93 15.87
CA PHE A 456 6.24 3.01 15.91
C PHE A 456 5.20 3.39 14.86
N LEU A 457 4.91 4.67 14.68
CA LEU A 457 3.97 5.14 13.65
C LEU A 457 4.47 4.82 12.24
N ASP A 458 5.78 4.91 11.98
CA ASP A 458 6.40 4.48 10.71
C ASP A 458 6.14 2.96 10.48
N LYS A 459 6.45 2.11 11.47
CA LYS A 459 6.23 0.65 11.39
C LYS A 459 4.74 0.30 11.25
N ALA A 460 3.89 0.90 12.09
CA ALA A 460 2.45 0.64 12.11
C ALA A 460 1.77 1.03 10.80
N THR A 461 2.23 2.09 10.14
CA THR A 461 1.73 2.48 8.82
C THR A 461 2.14 1.47 7.76
N LEU A 462 3.43 1.13 7.69
CA LEU A 462 3.99 0.30 6.61
C LEU A 462 3.65 -1.19 6.73
N VAL A 463 3.43 -1.71 7.95
CA VAL A 463 3.04 -3.13 8.12
C VAL A 463 1.62 -3.42 7.62
N ASN A 464 0.78 -2.39 7.57
CA ASN A 464 -0.60 -2.48 7.06
C ASN A 464 -0.67 -2.41 5.53
N CYS A 465 0.47 -2.28 4.86
CA CYS A 465 0.57 -2.21 3.41
C CYS A 465 1.16 -3.49 2.84
N LEU A 466 0.88 -3.73 1.57
CA LEU A 466 1.39 -4.87 0.84
C LEU A 466 2.91 -4.79 0.65
N GLY A 467 3.62 -5.79 1.15
CA GLY A 467 4.95 -6.20 0.65
C GLY A 467 4.78 -7.36 -0.31
N GLY A 468 5.86 -7.88 -0.89
CA GLY A 468 5.82 -8.87 -1.98
C GLY A 468 4.59 -9.84 -2.03
N ARG A 469 4.05 -10.18 -3.19
CA ARG A 469 4.69 -9.98 -4.50
C ARG A 469 4.57 -8.54 -5.06
N PHE A 470 5.60 -8.06 -5.72
CA PHE A 470 5.56 -6.84 -6.52
C PHE A 470 5.44 -7.19 -8.00
N SER A 471 4.21 -7.37 -8.46
CA SER A 471 3.85 -7.58 -9.87
C SER A 471 2.39 -7.11 -10.11
N PRO A 472 2.16 -5.78 -10.17
CA PRO A 472 3.09 -4.71 -9.78
C PRO A 472 3.08 -4.44 -8.26
N GLY A 473 2.08 -4.90 -7.52
CA GLY A 473 1.84 -4.54 -6.11
C GLY A 473 0.64 -3.61 -5.97
N ILE A 474 0.42 -3.04 -4.79
CA ILE A 474 -0.78 -2.24 -4.49
C ILE A 474 -0.42 -0.85 -3.94
N ASP A 475 0.13 -0.79 -2.72
CA ASP A 475 0.47 0.49 -2.08
C ASP A 475 1.73 1.12 -2.69
N MET A 476 2.73 0.26 -2.92
CA MET A 476 4.00 0.54 -3.58
C MET A 476 4.43 -0.70 -4.38
N THR A 477 5.54 -0.60 -5.11
CA THR A 477 6.12 -1.71 -5.89
C THR A 477 7.59 -1.98 -5.49
N PHE A 478 8.29 -2.75 -6.31
CA PHE A 478 9.69 -3.17 -6.17
C PHE A 478 10.68 -2.02 -5.88
N ILE A 479 10.32 -0.77 -6.17
CA ILE A 479 11.10 0.42 -5.83
C ILE A 479 11.34 0.56 -4.31
N ALA A 480 10.49 -0.03 -3.46
CA ALA A 480 10.71 -0.07 -2.02
C ALA A 480 12.04 -0.77 -1.62
N ARG A 481 12.58 -1.60 -2.52
CA ARG A 481 13.83 -2.33 -2.36
C ARG A 481 15.06 -1.58 -2.90
N ASP A 482 14.88 -0.42 -3.54
CA ASP A 482 15.98 0.40 -4.05
C ASP A 482 16.47 1.37 -2.97
N PRO A 483 17.73 1.31 -2.52
CA PRO A 483 18.26 2.27 -1.56
C PRO A 483 18.24 3.72 -2.08
N ASN A 484 18.29 3.95 -3.40
CA ASN A 484 18.30 5.31 -3.97
C ASN A 484 16.96 6.06 -3.82
N LEU A 485 15.86 5.34 -3.55
CA LEU A 485 14.57 5.93 -3.19
C LEU A 485 14.66 6.73 -1.88
N PHE A 486 15.57 6.31 -1.00
CA PHE A 486 15.68 6.82 0.37
C PHE A 486 16.83 7.81 0.54
N ASN A 487 16.62 8.76 1.46
CA ASN A 487 17.61 9.75 1.84
C ASN A 487 18.80 9.09 2.53
N GLN A 488 19.98 9.24 1.95
CA GLN A 488 21.21 8.62 2.41
C GLN A 488 21.76 9.26 3.71
N ASP A 489 21.39 10.52 4.01
CA ASP A 489 21.82 11.24 5.21
C ASP A 489 20.93 10.92 6.44
N TRP A 490 20.45 9.67 6.55
CA TRP A 490 19.50 9.28 7.59
C TRP A 490 20.08 9.32 9.02
N LYS A 491 21.41 9.22 9.15
CA LYS A 491 22.13 9.37 10.42
C LYS A 491 22.16 10.82 10.92
N ASN A 492 21.78 11.77 10.08
CA ASN A 492 21.56 13.15 10.50
C ASN A 492 20.38 13.20 11.48
N PRO A 493 20.59 13.70 12.71
CA PRO A 493 19.53 13.87 13.70
C PRO A 493 18.29 14.62 13.21
N ALA A 494 18.45 15.53 12.26
CA ALA A 494 17.34 16.31 11.73
C ALA A 494 16.51 15.56 10.68
N ILE A 495 17.03 14.47 10.11
CA ILE A 495 16.39 13.71 9.01
C ILE A 495 15.81 12.40 9.56
N GLY A 496 16.65 11.56 10.17
CA GLY A 496 16.26 10.25 10.69
C GLY A 496 16.04 9.18 9.60
N PRO A 497 15.67 7.95 10.02
CA PRO A 497 15.49 6.81 9.12
C PRO A 497 14.23 6.92 8.24
N PHE A 498 14.16 6.08 7.21
CA PHE A 498 13.00 5.90 6.32
C PHE A 498 12.52 7.13 5.53
N ARG A 499 13.30 8.20 5.44
CA ARG A 499 12.93 9.39 4.67
C ARG A 499 13.16 9.18 3.18
N ILE A 500 12.22 9.64 2.35
CA ILE A 500 12.35 9.65 0.89
C ILE A 500 13.43 10.65 0.47
N ASN A 501 14.21 10.32 -0.57
CA ASN A 501 15.19 11.20 -1.19
C ASN A 501 14.52 12.29 -2.05
N ALA A 502 13.70 13.12 -1.41
CA ALA A 502 12.85 14.10 -2.07
C ALA A 502 13.65 15.19 -2.78
N LYS A 503 13.26 15.52 -4.01
CA LYS A 503 13.81 16.65 -4.75
C LYS A 503 13.45 17.97 -4.06
N HIS A 504 14.41 18.90 -4.00
CA HIS A 504 14.12 20.28 -3.65
C HIS A 504 13.36 20.97 -4.79
N LEU A 505 12.14 21.44 -4.52
CA LEU A 505 11.27 22.11 -5.49
C LEU A 505 11.31 23.63 -5.25
N ASP A 506 11.91 24.37 -6.17
CA ASP A 506 11.91 25.84 -6.15
C ASP A 506 10.71 26.39 -6.94
N TYR A 507 9.61 26.67 -6.22
CA TYR A 507 8.37 27.16 -6.81
C TYR A 507 8.50 28.55 -7.44
N ALA A 508 9.55 29.32 -7.14
CA ALA A 508 9.78 30.61 -7.78
C ALA A 508 10.16 30.47 -9.27
N GLN A 509 10.60 29.29 -9.70
CA GLN A 509 10.92 28.97 -11.10
C GLN A 509 9.72 28.48 -11.91
N ALA A 510 8.52 28.40 -11.30
CA ALA A 510 7.33 27.94 -12.01
C ALA A 510 6.95 28.88 -13.16
N SER A 511 6.59 28.29 -14.30
CA SER A 511 6.22 29.00 -15.53
C SER A 511 5.04 28.29 -16.18
N GLN A 512 4.05 29.07 -16.64
CA GLN A 512 2.80 28.55 -17.20
C GLN A 512 3.05 27.64 -18.42
N ASP A 513 4.07 27.96 -19.22
CA ASP A 513 4.32 27.32 -20.51
C ASP A 513 5.18 26.06 -20.41
N ASN A 514 5.77 25.75 -19.26
CA ASN A 514 6.73 24.65 -19.10
C ASN A 514 6.30 23.74 -17.95
N PRO A 515 6.29 22.41 -18.11
CA PRO A 515 6.09 21.48 -17.00
C PRO A 515 7.02 21.81 -15.83
N PHE A 516 6.46 21.83 -14.61
CA PHE A 516 7.25 22.04 -13.41
C PHE A 516 7.96 20.74 -12.99
N LEU A 517 7.26 19.62 -13.09
CA LEU A 517 7.78 18.29 -12.82
C LEU A 517 8.39 17.68 -14.08
N GLY A 518 9.46 16.90 -13.90
CA GLY A 518 10.10 16.14 -14.96
C GLY A 518 9.83 14.65 -14.83
N VAL A 519 10.76 13.83 -15.33
CA VAL A 519 10.70 12.37 -15.19
C VAL A 519 10.88 11.95 -13.72
N GLY A 520 11.75 12.65 -12.98
CA GLY A 520 12.01 12.39 -11.56
C GLY A 520 12.81 11.10 -11.31
N TYR A 521 12.56 10.47 -10.17
CA TYR A 521 13.21 9.24 -9.71
C TYR A 521 13.10 8.11 -10.74
N THR A 522 14.22 7.45 -10.95
CA THR A 522 14.35 6.27 -11.82
C THR A 522 15.05 5.18 -11.01
N PRO A 523 14.54 3.94 -11.01
CA PRO A 523 15.15 2.86 -10.25
C PRO A 523 16.64 2.67 -10.56
N LEU A 524 17.41 2.39 -9.50
CA LEU A 524 18.84 2.10 -9.55
C LEU A 524 19.73 3.28 -10.01
N ARG A 525 19.22 4.52 -9.96
CA ARG A 525 19.98 5.74 -10.33
C ARG A 525 20.25 6.62 -9.11
N THR A 526 21.50 7.04 -8.94
CA THR A 526 21.97 7.81 -7.78
C THR A 526 21.68 9.32 -7.84
N ASN A 527 21.34 9.85 -9.02
CA ASN A 527 21.18 11.30 -9.27
C ASN A 527 19.76 11.69 -9.75
N THR A 528 18.76 10.88 -9.41
CA THR A 528 17.36 11.14 -9.74
C THR A 528 16.55 11.23 -8.45
N PRO A 529 16.56 12.40 -7.76
CA PRO A 529 15.77 12.56 -6.55
C PRO A 529 14.27 12.48 -6.86
N VAL A 530 13.49 12.13 -5.84
CA VAL A 530 12.07 11.81 -5.95
C VAL A 530 11.23 13.07 -6.06
N GLU A 531 10.45 13.18 -7.12
CA GLU A 531 9.45 14.21 -7.38
C GLU A 531 8.04 13.71 -7.04
N PRO A 532 7.05 14.61 -6.85
CA PRO A 532 5.64 14.23 -6.78
C PRO A 532 5.23 13.25 -7.88
N GLY A 533 4.47 12.22 -7.53
CA GLY A 533 4.00 11.19 -8.46
C GLY A 533 5.01 10.08 -8.78
N ASP A 534 6.24 10.13 -8.27
CA ASP A 534 7.27 9.16 -8.62
C ASP A 534 7.15 7.83 -7.88
N ILE A 535 6.46 7.75 -6.75
CA ILE A 535 6.25 6.47 -6.04
C ILE A 535 5.14 5.66 -6.73
N SER A 536 4.05 6.31 -7.11
CA SER A 536 2.86 5.67 -7.68
C SER A 536 2.95 5.40 -9.19
N LYS A 537 3.86 6.06 -9.92
CA LYS A 537 3.91 5.97 -11.39
C LYS A 537 4.19 4.57 -11.95
N PHE A 538 4.81 3.70 -11.16
CA PHE A 538 5.11 2.32 -11.55
C PHE A 538 3.93 1.37 -11.33
N MET A 539 2.88 1.78 -10.60
CA MET A 539 1.70 0.94 -10.37
C MET A 539 0.84 0.82 -11.63
N ALA A 540 -0.11 -0.11 -11.62
CA ALA A 540 -1.08 -0.29 -12.70
C ALA A 540 -1.84 1.00 -13.04
N ILE A 541 -2.25 1.11 -14.31
CA ILE A 541 -3.04 2.21 -14.83
C ILE A 541 -4.20 1.70 -15.70
N PRO A 542 -5.46 1.99 -15.32
CA PRO A 542 -5.88 2.41 -13.98
C PRO A 542 -5.68 1.28 -12.95
N TRP A 543 -5.52 1.61 -11.66
CA TRP A 543 -5.35 0.60 -10.60
C TRP A 543 -6.49 -0.44 -10.53
N HIS A 544 -7.69 -0.09 -10.98
CA HIS A 544 -8.87 -0.95 -10.93
C HIS A 544 -8.71 -2.27 -11.68
N THR A 545 -8.02 -2.26 -12.83
CA THR A 545 -7.87 -3.48 -13.65
C THR A 545 -6.97 -4.51 -12.99
N ASP A 546 -5.92 -4.06 -12.31
CA ASP A 546 -5.04 -4.91 -11.52
C ASP A 546 -5.80 -5.51 -10.33
N TYR A 547 -6.55 -4.68 -9.59
CA TYR A 547 -7.42 -5.15 -8.51
C TYR A 547 -8.43 -6.22 -9.00
N ASN A 548 -9.05 -6.00 -10.17
CA ASN A 548 -9.97 -6.95 -10.78
C ASN A 548 -9.27 -8.28 -11.11
N SER A 549 -8.13 -8.21 -11.80
CA SER A 549 -7.38 -9.40 -12.24
C SER A 549 -6.84 -10.22 -11.07
N CYS A 550 -6.38 -9.58 -9.99
CA CYS A 550 -5.69 -10.21 -8.87
C CYS A 550 -6.58 -11.08 -7.96
N ALA A 551 -7.18 -12.14 -8.51
CA ALA A 551 -7.92 -13.19 -7.84
C ALA A 551 -7.05 -14.44 -7.64
N THR A 552 -7.46 -15.58 -8.22
CA THR A 552 -6.69 -16.82 -8.26
C THR A 552 -6.02 -17.02 -9.61
N HIS A 553 -4.74 -17.39 -9.63
CA HIS A 553 -3.97 -17.63 -10.85
C HIS A 553 -3.05 -18.85 -10.72
N ILE A 554 -2.56 -19.34 -11.86
CA ILE A 554 -1.35 -20.16 -11.88
C ILE A 554 -0.11 -19.28 -11.59
N PRO A 555 0.99 -19.85 -11.06
CA PRO A 555 2.28 -19.17 -10.94
C PRO A 555 2.81 -18.64 -12.28
N ALA A 556 3.54 -17.54 -12.24
CA ALA A 556 4.21 -16.94 -13.39
C ALA A 556 5.65 -16.52 -13.00
N PRO A 557 6.69 -17.25 -13.42
CA PRO A 557 6.67 -18.46 -14.26
C PRO A 557 5.93 -19.64 -13.61
N ASN A 558 5.36 -20.52 -14.45
CA ASN A 558 4.62 -21.68 -13.99
C ASN A 558 5.56 -22.90 -13.84
N PRO A 559 5.64 -23.55 -12.67
CA PRO A 559 6.46 -24.74 -12.49
C PRO A 559 6.11 -25.82 -13.52
N GLY A 560 7.12 -26.30 -14.24
CA GLY A 560 6.94 -27.29 -15.31
C GLY A 560 6.53 -26.70 -16.67
N GLY A 561 6.49 -25.38 -16.81
CA GLY A 561 6.26 -24.65 -18.06
C GLY A 561 4.83 -24.14 -18.26
N ASP A 562 4.58 -23.51 -19.40
CA ASP A 562 3.27 -22.93 -19.72
C ASP A 562 2.15 -23.96 -19.69
N LEU A 563 1.02 -23.59 -19.11
CA LEU A 563 -0.17 -24.43 -19.09
C LEU A 563 -0.88 -24.38 -20.46
N THR A 564 -1.11 -25.54 -21.06
CA THR A 564 -1.82 -25.72 -22.33
C THR A 564 -2.84 -26.84 -22.23
N PRO A 565 -3.88 -26.87 -23.09
CA PRO A 565 -4.84 -27.98 -23.11
C PRO A 565 -4.18 -29.36 -23.29
N GLN A 566 -3.03 -29.41 -23.96
CA GLN A 566 -2.30 -30.63 -24.26
C GLN A 566 -1.54 -31.18 -23.04
N ASN A 567 -1.04 -30.31 -22.16
CA ASN A 567 -0.25 -30.72 -21.00
C ASN A 567 -1.00 -30.63 -19.65
N ALA A 568 -2.21 -30.07 -19.61
CA ALA A 568 -2.95 -29.84 -18.37
C ALA A 568 -3.21 -31.12 -17.52
N TYR A 569 -3.13 -32.30 -18.13
CA TYR A 569 -3.29 -33.60 -17.46
C TYR A 569 -2.00 -34.44 -17.44
N SER A 570 -0.84 -33.87 -17.80
CA SER A 570 0.44 -34.60 -17.87
C SER A 570 1.01 -34.94 -16.49
N GLY A 571 0.61 -34.19 -15.45
CA GLY A 571 1.23 -34.24 -14.12
C GLY A 571 2.63 -33.62 -14.04
N THR A 572 3.10 -32.98 -15.11
CA THR A 572 4.44 -32.36 -15.19
C THR A 572 4.41 -30.84 -15.04
N VAL A 573 3.25 -30.22 -15.25
CA VAL A 573 3.00 -28.79 -15.14
C VAL A 573 2.12 -28.51 -13.94
N ASN A 574 2.39 -27.42 -13.22
CA ASN A 574 1.51 -26.99 -12.15
C ASN A 574 0.17 -26.53 -12.73
N THR A 575 -0.91 -27.09 -12.18
CA THR A 575 -2.29 -26.68 -12.45
C THR A 575 -2.97 -26.07 -11.24
N SER A 576 -2.35 -26.11 -10.05
CA SER A 576 -2.94 -25.56 -8.84
C SER A 576 -3.01 -24.04 -8.91
N LEU A 577 -4.10 -23.49 -8.36
CA LEU A 577 -4.34 -22.05 -8.32
C LEU A 577 -3.95 -21.47 -6.96
N PHE A 578 -3.42 -20.25 -6.98
CA PHE A 578 -2.91 -19.53 -5.82
C PHE A 578 -3.33 -18.06 -5.87
N TRP A 579 -3.12 -17.35 -4.76
CA TRP A 579 -3.51 -15.94 -4.61
C TRP A 579 -2.30 -15.02 -4.72
N SER A 580 -2.50 -13.80 -5.24
CA SER A 580 -1.48 -12.74 -5.19
C SER A 580 -1.39 -12.14 -3.78
N TRP A 581 -2.41 -11.37 -3.36
CA TRP A 581 -2.36 -10.54 -2.16
C TRP A 581 -3.68 -10.51 -1.36
N PRO A 582 -4.12 -11.66 -0.81
CA PRO A 582 -5.45 -11.77 -0.25
C PRO A 582 -5.74 -10.83 0.95
N ALA A 583 -4.73 -10.33 1.67
CA ALA A 583 -4.93 -9.33 2.73
C ALA A 583 -5.22 -7.91 2.23
N GLN A 584 -4.80 -7.55 1.01
CA GLN A 584 -5.12 -6.26 0.40
C GLN A 584 -6.29 -6.36 -0.58
N ARG A 585 -6.38 -7.48 -1.30
CA ARG A 585 -7.41 -7.85 -2.26
C ARG A 585 -8.05 -9.17 -1.82
N PRO A 586 -9.05 -9.17 -0.92
CA PRO A 586 -9.70 -10.40 -0.49
C PRO A 586 -10.33 -11.14 -1.66
N VAL A 587 -10.19 -12.46 -1.69
CA VAL A 587 -10.71 -13.29 -2.79
C VAL A 587 -11.97 -14.03 -2.37
N ALA A 588 -11.89 -14.84 -1.32
CA ALA A 588 -13.01 -15.58 -0.77
C ALA A 588 -13.24 -15.17 0.69
N VAL A 589 -14.49 -14.89 1.04
CA VAL A 589 -14.85 -14.21 2.29
C VAL A 589 -16.07 -14.85 2.93
N TYR A 590 -16.16 -14.75 4.25
CA TYR A 590 -17.39 -15.01 4.99
C TYR A 590 -18.12 -13.68 5.20
N THR A 591 -19.42 -13.62 4.93
CA THR A 591 -20.20 -12.40 5.15
C THR A 591 -20.89 -12.43 6.52
N PHE A 592 -21.06 -11.26 7.13
CA PHE A 592 -21.81 -11.17 8.39
C PHE A 592 -23.28 -11.59 8.22
N ASP A 593 -23.91 -11.23 7.10
CA ASP A 593 -25.30 -11.59 6.81
C ASP A 593 -25.50 -13.10 6.74
N ASP A 594 -24.58 -13.82 6.07
CA ASP A 594 -24.64 -15.29 6.00
C ASP A 594 -24.34 -15.94 7.35
N LEU A 595 -23.44 -15.36 8.14
CA LEU A 595 -23.16 -15.84 9.50
C LEU A 595 -24.43 -15.76 10.38
N VAL A 596 -25.13 -14.62 10.33
CA VAL A 596 -26.40 -14.42 11.03
C VAL A 596 -27.45 -15.41 10.54
N ALA A 597 -27.61 -15.55 9.21
CA ALA A 597 -28.54 -16.51 8.62
C ALA A 597 -28.23 -17.97 8.98
N ASN A 598 -26.96 -18.28 9.28
CA ASN A 598 -26.48 -19.60 9.69
C ASN A 598 -26.28 -19.73 11.22
N ASN A 599 -26.98 -18.90 12.02
CA ASN A 599 -26.98 -18.95 13.48
C ASN A 599 -25.58 -18.93 14.12
N GLY A 600 -24.69 -18.06 13.62
CA GLY A 600 -23.35 -17.88 14.18
C GLY A 600 -22.33 -18.92 13.74
N LYS A 601 -22.68 -19.81 12.81
CA LYS A 601 -21.74 -20.80 12.23
C LYS A 601 -21.22 -20.31 10.89
N LEU A 602 -19.93 -20.48 10.64
CA LEU A 602 -19.33 -20.08 9.36
C LEU A 602 -20.05 -20.78 8.19
N PRO A 603 -20.61 -20.00 7.23
CA PRO A 603 -21.32 -20.52 6.06
C PRO A 603 -20.33 -20.95 4.96
N VAL A 604 -20.83 -21.29 3.77
CA VAL A 604 -19.96 -21.34 2.58
C VAL A 604 -19.50 -19.93 2.24
N GLN A 605 -18.23 -19.77 1.86
CA GLN A 605 -17.67 -18.48 1.45
C GLN A 605 -18.29 -17.97 0.15
N ARG A 606 -18.27 -16.65 -0.01
CA ARG A 606 -18.57 -15.94 -1.27
C ARG A 606 -17.29 -15.37 -1.87
N TYR A 607 -17.26 -15.12 -3.17
CA TYR A 607 -16.20 -14.28 -3.73
C TYR A 607 -16.42 -12.82 -3.33
N SER A 608 -15.36 -12.08 -3.00
CA SER A 608 -15.44 -10.65 -2.63
C SER A 608 -16.01 -9.81 -3.78
N LEU A 609 -15.54 -10.05 -5.00
CA LEU A 609 -16.13 -9.55 -6.24
C LEU A 609 -17.18 -10.53 -6.75
N ARG A 610 -18.44 -10.10 -6.73
CA ARG A 610 -19.60 -10.97 -7.03
C ARG A 610 -20.79 -10.28 -7.68
N GLY A 611 -20.59 -9.07 -8.21
CA GLY A 611 -21.62 -8.35 -8.94
C GLY A 611 -21.97 -9.00 -10.29
N LYS A 612 -22.94 -8.39 -10.98
CA LYS A 612 -23.31 -8.79 -12.35
C LYS A 612 -22.08 -8.73 -13.27
N GLY A 613 -21.88 -9.78 -14.07
CA GLY A 613 -20.71 -9.89 -14.96
C GLY A 613 -19.50 -10.59 -14.35
N THR A 614 -19.63 -11.16 -13.14
CA THR A 614 -18.56 -11.98 -12.52
C THR A 614 -18.67 -13.48 -12.82
N ALA A 615 -19.83 -13.96 -13.28
CA ALA A 615 -20.00 -15.35 -13.70
C ALA A 615 -19.08 -15.68 -14.87
N VAL A 616 -18.28 -16.73 -14.73
CA VAL A 616 -17.44 -17.27 -15.81
C VAL A 616 -18.28 -18.14 -16.73
N ASP A 617 -18.18 -17.91 -18.04
CA ASP A 617 -18.76 -18.77 -19.05
C ASP A 617 -18.02 -20.12 -19.14
N ALA A 618 -18.76 -21.21 -19.30
CA ALA A 618 -18.24 -22.57 -19.41
C ALA A 618 -17.43 -22.80 -20.71
N THR A 619 -17.37 -21.83 -21.62
CA THR A 619 -16.62 -21.91 -22.88
C THR A 619 -15.13 -21.56 -22.75
N SER A 620 -14.69 -20.98 -21.62
CA SER A 620 -13.27 -20.74 -21.35
C SER A 620 -12.48 -22.05 -21.29
N THR A 621 -11.25 -22.03 -21.81
CA THR A 621 -10.34 -23.19 -21.81
C THR A 621 -9.99 -23.64 -20.38
N PHE A 622 -9.79 -22.69 -19.47
CA PHE A 622 -9.46 -22.92 -18.06
C PHE A 622 -10.36 -22.05 -17.18
N PRO A 623 -11.66 -22.37 -17.06
CA PRO A 623 -12.63 -21.46 -16.46
C PRO A 623 -12.31 -21.16 -14.99
N ALA A 624 -11.68 -22.08 -14.25
CA ALA A 624 -11.32 -21.89 -12.86
C ALA A 624 -10.26 -20.79 -12.61
N THR A 625 -9.51 -20.36 -13.63
CA THR A 625 -8.57 -19.23 -13.49
C THR A 625 -9.28 -17.88 -13.50
N GLU A 626 -10.53 -17.81 -13.97
CA GLU A 626 -11.25 -16.55 -14.23
C GLU A 626 -12.32 -16.21 -13.19
N VAL A 627 -12.39 -16.94 -12.08
CA VAL A 627 -13.37 -16.72 -11.01
C VAL A 627 -12.97 -15.57 -10.07
N GLY A 628 -13.96 -15.02 -9.37
CA GLY A 628 -13.74 -13.99 -8.36
C GLY A 628 -13.29 -12.64 -8.92
N ARG A 629 -13.61 -12.35 -10.18
CA ARG A 629 -13.32 -11.11 -10.94
C ARG A 629 -14.44 -10.82 -11.93
N PHE A 630 -14.57 -9.57 -12.40
CA PHE A 630 -15.42 -9.24 -13.54
C PHE A 630 -14.80 -9.74 -14.84
N GLN A 631 -15.63 -10.30 -15.73
CA GLN A 631 -15.18 -10.81 -17.02
C GLN A 631 -14.91 -9.68 -18.03
N SER A 632 -15.57 -8.53 -17.85
CA SER A 632 -15.24 -7.27 -18.52
C SER A 632 -14.48 -6.36 -17.55
N ARG A 633 -13.30 -5.89 -17.94
CA ARG A 633 -12.49 -4.94 -17.15
C ARG A 633 -13.15 -3.58 -16.96
N LEU A 634 -14.09 -3.20 -17.83
CA LEU A 634 -14.84 -1.95 -17.65
C LEU A 634 -15.78 -2.04 -16.44
N ASP A 635 -16.29 -3.23 -16.11
CA ASP A 635 -17.29 -3.40 -15.06
C ASP A 635 -16.71 -3.07 -13.68
N ILE A 636 -15.40 -3.28 -13.45
CA ILE A 636 -14.79 -2.93 -12.15
C ILE A 636 -14.77 -1.42 -11.90
N LEU A 637 -14.74 -0.59 -12.95
CA LEU A 637 -14.72 0.87 -12.81
C LEU A 637 -16.00 1.40 -12.14
N ASP A 638 -17.13 0.73 -12.36
CA ASP A 638 -18.42 1.07 -11.76
C ASP A 638 -18.72 0.33 -10.44
N ASN A 639 -17.87 -0.64 -10.06
CA ASN A 639 -18.20 -1.59 -9.01
C ASN A 639 -17.16 -1.76 -7.90
N TRP A 640 -15.95 -1.20 -8.03
CA TRP A 640 -14.93 -1.28 -6.98
C TRP A 640 -15.47 -0.77 -5.64
N ASN A 641 -16.22 0.32 -5.66
CA ASN A 641 -16.83 0.93 -4.48
C ASN A 641 -17.97 0.10 -3.88
N ASN A 642 -18.46 -0.97 -4.55
CA ASN A 642 -19.51 -1.85 -4.03
C ASN A 642 -18.99 -3.01 -3.18
N ILE A 643 -17.67 -3.24 -3.19
CA ILE A 643 -17.00 -4.29 -2.41
C ILE A 643 -17.22 -4.03 -0.91
N GLY A 644 -17.46 -5.09 -0.14
CA GLY A 644 -17.55 -4.99 1.31
C GLY A 644 -16.17 -4.93 1.97
N VAL A 645 -16.13 -4.62 3.26
CA VAL A 645 -14.87 -4.55 4.01
C VAL A 645 -14.89 -5.62 5.09
N ILE A 646 -13.79 -6.33 5.24
CA ILE A 646 -13.61 -7.40 6.22
C ILE A 646 -13.09 -6.80 7.52
N ILE A 647 -13.89 -6.90 8.57
CA ILE A 647 -13.54 -6.46 9.92
C ILE A 647 -13.83 -7.56 10.94
N GLN A 648 -13.19 -7.49 12.08
CA GLN A 648 -13.39 -8.39 13.20
C GLN A 648 -14.81 -8.22 13.78
N GLY A 649 -15.43 -9.31 14.21
CA GLY A 649 -16.79 -9.37 14.73
C GLY A 649 -17.16 -8.24 15.71
N PRO A 650 -16.38 -7.99 16.78
CA PRO A 650 -16.70 -6.93 17.75
C PRO A 650 -16.66 -5.50 17.21
N ALA A 651 -16.13 -5.27 16.00
CA ALA A 651 -16.21 -3.97 15.31
C ALA A 651 -17.45 -3.83 14.42
N ILE A 652 -18.27 -4.89 14.31
CA ILE A 652 -19.51 -4.90 13.55
C ILE A 652 -20.65 -4.41 14.46
N GLU A 653 -21.42 -3.46 13.97
CA GLU A 653 -22.56 -2.92 14.69
C GLU A 653 -23.62 -4.02 14.92
N ASN A 654 -24.14 -4.10 16.14
CA ASN A 654 -25.07 -5.15 16.59
C ASN A 654 -24.51 -6.58 16.47
N TYR A 655 -23.20 -6.79 16.59
CA TYR A 655 -22.63 -8.13 16.63
C TYR A 655 -23.17 -8.93 17.83
N PRO A 656 -23.78 -10.13 17.63
CA PRO A 656 -24.33 -10.90 18.74
C PRO A 656 -23.26 -11.39 19.72
N ASP A 657 -23.50 -11.20 21.02
CA ASP A 657 -22.56 -11.59 22.10
C ASP A 657 -22.22 -13.09 22.12
N ASN A 658 -23.11 -13.93 21.59
CA ASN A 658 -22.95 -15.38 21.53
C ASN A 658 -22.19 -15.87 20.29
N PHE A 659 -21.81 -14.97 19.37
CA PHE A 659 -21.00 -15.31 18.20
C PHE A 659 -19.51 -15.23 18.55
N ASP A 660 -18.69 -15.98 17.83
CA ASP A 660 -17.24 -16.01 18.03
C ASP A 660 -16.63 -14.62 17.73
N LYS A 661 -15.90 -14.05 18.69
CA LYS A 661 -15.31 -12.71 18.60
C LYS A 661 -14.03 -12.66 17.76
N ASP A 662 -13.48 -13.82 17.42
CA ASP A 662 -12.28 -13.93 16.59
C ASP A 662 -12.62 -14.11 15.10
N TYR A 663 -13.88 -13.96 14.71
CA TYR A 663 -14.30 -13.99 13.31
C TYR A 663 -14.01 -12.68 12.60
N TYR A 664 -13.51 -12.77 11.36
CA TYR A 664 -13.35 -11.64 10.44
C TYR A 664 -14.33 -11.82 9.30
N LEU A 665 -15.20 -10.84 9.12
CA LEU A 665 -16.38 -10.95 8.27
C LEU A 665 -16.51 -9.73 7.39
N GLU A 666 -16.89 -9.97 6.14
CA GLU A 666 -17.23 -8.90 5.22
C GLU A 666 -18.56 -8.26 5.62
N VAL A 667 -18.56 -6.92 5.68
CA VAL A 667 -19.72 -6.08 5.96
C VAL A 667 -19.87 -4.99 4.91
N LYS A 668 -21.06 -4.39 4.84
CA LYS A 668 -21.36 -3.22 3.99
C LYS A 668 -21.00 -3.43 2.51
N SER A 669 -21.15 -4.65 1.96
CA SER A 669 -21.15 -4.82 0.51
C SER A 669 -22.43 -4.25 -0.09
N ASN A 670 -22.32 -3.55 -1.22
CA ASN A 670 -23.47 -3.02 -1.95
C ASN A 670 -23.91 -3.93 -3.12
N PHE A 671 -23.25 -5.08 -3.33
CA PHE A 671 -23.70 -6.07 -4.31
C PHE A 671 -25.08 -6.62 -3.91
N LYS A 672 -26.10 -6.33 -4.73
CA LYS A 672 -27.49 -6.72 -4.44
C LYS A 672 -27.78 -8.20 -4.66
N LYS A 673 -26.98 -8.84 -5.52
CA LYS A 673 -27.05 -10.26 -5.83
C LYS A 673 -25.63 -10.79 -5.97
N ASP A 674 -25.43 -12.01 -5.52
CA ASP A 674 -24.24 -12.80 -5.85
C ASP A 674 -24.47 -13.48 -7.20
N GLU A 675 -23.79 -12.99 -8.23
CA GLU A 675 -23.76 -13.60 -9.56
C GLU A 675 -22.44 -14.33 -9.84
N SER A 676 -21.61 -14.54 -8.82
CA SER A 676 -20.35 -15.27 -8.98
C SER A 676 -20.55 -16.78 -8.92
N ASN A 677 -19.56 -17.52 -9.42
CA ASN A 677 -19.51 -18.97 -9.27
C ASN A 677 -19.33 -19.36 -7.78
N LEU A 678 -19.64 -20.62 -7.44
CA LEU A 678 -19.38 -21.16 -6.10
C LEU A 678 -17.88 -21.12 -5.79
N VAL A 679 -17.53 -20.67 -4.59
CA VAL A 679 -16.16 -20.77 -4.08
C VAL A 679 -15.79 -22.24 -3.84
N VAL A 680 -14.78 -22.72 -4.56
CA VAL A 680 -14.22 -24.07 -4.40
C VAL A 680 -13.00 -24.01 -3.48
N PRO A 681 -12.91 -24.78 -2.38
CA PRO A 681 -11.73 -24.79 -1.53
C PRO A 681 -10.48 -25.31 -2.26
N TRP A 682 -9.33 -24.73 -1.92
CA TRP A 682 -8.01 -25.18 -2.33
C TRP A 682 -7.71 -26.61 -1.82
N PRO A 683 -6.91 -27.45 -2.51
CA PRO A 683 -6.30 -27.22 -3.81
C PRO A 683 -7.31 -27.37 -4.94
N ASN A 684 -7.66 -26.25 -5.56
CA ASN A 684 -8.40 -26.19 -6.80
C ASN A 684 -7.41 -25.98 -7.96
N THR A 685 -7.77 -26.48 -9.13
CA THR A 685 -6.89 -26.50 -10.31
C THR A 685 -7.50 -25.75 -11.49
N ALA A 686 -6.67 -25.31 -12.43
CA ALA A 686 -7.08 -24.63 -13.64
C ALA A 686 -8.04 -25.47 -14.52
N THR A 687 -8.02 -26.80 -14.38
CA THR A 687 -8.90 -27.73 -15.11
C THR A 687 -10.21 -28.04 -14.38
N ASP A 688 -10.39 -27.51 -13.16
CA ASP A 688 -11.63 -27.70 -12.41
C ASP A 688 -12.80 -27.03 -13.14
N LYS A 689 -13.98 -27.64 -12.99
CA LYS A 689 -15.22 -27.04 -13.47
C LYS A 689 -15.62 -25.92 -12.52
N ASN A 690 -16.12 -24.83 -13.08
CA ASN A 690 -16.82 -23.82 -12.30
C ASN A 690 -18.27 -24.21 -12.08
N TYR A 691 -18.84 -23.73 -10.97
CA TYR A 691 -20.23 -23.95 -10.61
C TYR A 691 -20.93 -22.59 -10.65
N PRO A 692 -21.62 -22.23 -11.75
CA PRO A 692 -22.32 -20.95 -11.85
C PRO A 692 -23.38 -20.80 -10.74
N PRO A 693 -23.77 -19.55 -10.41
CA PRO A 693 -24.78 -19.32 -9.39
C PRO A 693 -26.07 -20.07 -9.75
N LYS A 694 -26.72 -20.69 -8.76
CA LYS A 694 -28.04 -21.29 -8.98
C LYS A 694 -29.02 -20.16 -9.33
N SER A 695 -29.62 -20.24 -10.51
CA SER A 695 -30.58 -19.27 -11.05
C SER A 695 -31.76 -19.03 -10.14
#